data_AF-A0A6A5SJ14-F1
#
_entry.id   AF-A0A6A5SJ14-F1
#
_cell.length_a   1.000
_cell.length_b   1.000
_cell.length_c   1.000
_cell.angle_alpha   90.00
_cell.angle_beta   90.00
_cell.angle_gamma   90.00
#
_symmetry.space_group_name_H-M   'P 1'
#
loop_
_entity.id
_entity.type
_entity.pdbx_description
1 polymer ?
#
loop_
_entity_poly.entity_id
_entity_poly.type
_entity_poly.pdbx_seq_one_letter_code
_entity_poly.pdbx_strand_id
1 'polypeptide(L)'
;MEPHSRPCSPQNGTLRLPQALLLLLRTVWAGPTSDRVTQTGLALWQNIRNRAYRLVVFINPFAVSDGWTTSITVGMVKLTALCGIGSALWIWSKRTGKGNAVDAQHAPDDAASTDSGLLKKHSTVKPYTVPSTKFTYPEIRTFYRPHPQESKLPREPCPVPLLVFVHGLGGSIAQFNPVLLSLSNLAPCLAIDLPGCGVSSFEPTSWEAYTTEALVQLLAVVIEAHRAADEDQTVILVGHSMGCSLAALLASPSSPNAHLLSQHVSGLVAICPQADPPTENQVKALQSFASVPSMIFGLFRLWDRRGGVNSKSVLRMAGPNAEEETKKLQLRFNKQSRTAVWQRVARGMCPDYSNGSPQGGLPGREVWAGLDIPIFLAAGEADQVTPASNVKRIVEFLGRDVSAIQPPSEKVSLPIAAAPFEPVTIPPAEPVRKHQDSGIDARDLPRPEYDAKTIESTSVSTTDGSMVTTDGGFTESSITTADALLNSNTTVAVSNQPSPHPRRLVVKTAIMPRPAAHSMLFAPSTSRILAGLIGTFLADHIDPRLSLAWQLKYLTTEGKWDVKNLEKWKAVTPVSAPIANVFLAMKTLREVDEEHTPRVLVKKYAGQLCAVIDISHETPVYDPMGLEDGGIPYHKFPTVSKEPPHPEEVKEFCDLVDQIRAEKKEGLIGVHCHYGFNRTGFFLVSYLIERLGYQVEDAIETFRKARPNGIRHSHFIDALHVRYFRGLDRAPTL
;
A
#
# COMPACT_ATOMS: atom_id res chain seq x y z
N MET A 1 -9.59 4.55 -87.55
CA MET A 1 -9.50 5.87 -88.20
C MET A 1 -9.63 6.92 -87.12
N GLU A 2 -8.57 7.68 -86.84
CA GLU A 2 -8.71 8.96 -86.14
C GLU A 2 -9.40 9.99 -87.04
N PRO A 3 -9.91 11.13 -86.51
CA PRO A 3 -9.06 12.32 -86.50
C PRO A 3 -9.25 13.30 -85.31
N HIS A 4 -8.22 14.12 -85.13
CA HIS A 4 -8.06 15.24 -84.21
C HIS A 4 -9.03 16.42 -84.41
N SER A 5 -9.37 17.12 -83.33
CA SER A 5 -9.32 18.61 -83.20
C SER A 5 -9.66 19.09 -81.78
N ARG A 6 -8.87 20.02 -81.22
CA ARG A 6 -9.10 20.70 -79.93
C ARG A 6 -10.10 21.86 -80.08
N PRO A 7 -10.76 22.29 -78.98
CA PRO A 7 -10.87 23.72 -78.73
C PRO A 7 -10.65 24.16 -77.25
N CYS A 8 -10.53 25.49 -77.15
CA CYS A 8 -10.18 26.44 -76.08
C CYS A 8 -10.67 26.25 -74.62
N SER A 9 -9.88 26.84 -73.71
CA SER A 9 -10.16 27.19 -72.31
C SER A 9 -11.04 28.43 -72.13
N PRO A 10 -11.80 28.53 -71.02
CA PRO A 10 -12.00 29.81 -70.33
C PRO A 10 -11.59 29.78 -68.86
N GLN A 11 -11.15 30.94 -68.38
CA GLN A 11 -10.79 31.27 -67.01
C GLN A 11 -11.99 31.11 -66.05
N ASN A 12 -11.73 30.65 -64.82
CA ASN A 12 -12.46 31.04 -63.61
C ASN A 12 -11.55 30.78 -62.39
N GLY A 13 -11.04 31.86 -61.79
CA GLY A 13 -10.25 31.82 -60.57
C GLY A 13 -11.15 31.70 -59.34
N THR A 14 -11.03 30.59 -58.60
CA THR A 14 -11.54 30.45 -57.24
C THR A 14 -10.38 30.05 -56.33
N LEU A 15 -9.96 30.97 -55.45
CA LEU A 15 -9.03 30.65 -54.37
C LEU A 15 -9.76 29.76 -53.36
N ARG A 16 -9.21 28.58 -53.06
CA ARG A 16 -9.77 27.68 -52.05
C ARG A 16 -9.59 28.30 -50.66
N LEU A 17 -10.59 28.09 -49.78
CA LEU A 17 -10.66 28.53 -48.37
C LEU A 17 -9.33 28.47 -47.58
N PRO A 18 -8.44 27.47 -47.76
CA PRO A 18 -7.15 27.42 -47.07
C PRO A 18 -6.16 28.50 -47.50
N GLN A 19 -6.20 28.94 -48.78
CA GLN A 19 -5.31 29.98 -49.31
C GLN A 19 -5.77 31.38 -48.91
N ALA A 20 -7.08 31.61 -48.80
CA ALA A 20 -7.63 32.85 -48.25
C ALA A 20 -7.31 32.99 -46.75
N LEU A 21 -7.36 31.89 -45.99
CA LEU A 21 -7.00 31.87 -44.57
C LEU A 21 -5.49 32.05 -44.35
N LEU A 22 -4.65 31.47 -45.21
CA LEU A 22 -3.19 31.67 -45.18
C LEU A 22 -2.81 33.11 -45.54
N LEU A 23 -3.50 33.75 -46.50
CA LEU A 23 -3.29 35.16 -46.84
C LEU A 23 -3.77 36.11 -45.72
N LEU A 24 -4.91 35.80 -45.09
CA LEU A 24 -5.42 36.52 -43.92
C LEU A 24 -4.48 36.39 -42.70
N LEU A 25 -3.90 35.21 -42.48
CA LEU A 25 -2.93 34.99 -41.40
C LEU A 25 -1.58 35.64 -41.70
N ARG A 26 -1.16 35.71 -42.97
CA ARG A 26 0.06 36.41 -43.39
C ARG A 26 -0.02 37.92 -43.18
N THR A 27 -1.18 38.52 -43.42
CA THR A 27 -1.41 39.97 -43.19
C THR A 27 -1.61 40.30 -41.72
N VAL A 28 -2.12 39.37 -40.90
CA VAL A 28 -2.29 39.54 -39.45
C VAL A 28 -0.98 39.32 -38.66
N TRP A 29 -0.03 38.53 -39.19
CA TRP A 29 1.22 38.18 -38.51
C TRP A 29 2.46 38.94 -39.00
N ALA A 30 2.36 39.67 -40.11
CA ALA A 30 3.30 40.73 -40.41
C ALA A 30 2.98 41.90 -39.47
N GLY A 31 3.74 42.04 -38.38
CA GLY A 31 3.66 43.23 -37.54
C GLY A 31 3.88 44.51 -38.37
N PRO A 32 3.39 45.68 -37.92
CA PRO A 32 3.57 46.91 -38.68
C PRO A 32 5.06 47.21 -38.85
N THR A 33 5.48 47.43 -40.10
CA THR A 33 6.74 48.11 -40.38
C THR A 33 6.66 49.52 -39.79
N SER A 34 7.77 49.99 -39.22
CA SER A 34 7.93 51.34 -38.68
C SER A 34 7.44 52.39 -39.67
N ASP A 35 6.18 52.81 -39.52
CA ASP A 35 5.72 54.20 -39.50
C ASP A 35 4.19 54.20 -39.34
N ARG A 36 3.74 54.83 -38.23
CA ARG A 36 2.36 54.95 -37.71
C ARG A 36 1.79 53.74 -36.96
N VAL A 37 2.05 53.72 -35.65
CA VAL A 37 1.33 52.86 -34.67
C VAL A 37 0.17 53.67 -34.06
N THR A 38 -1.07 53.19 -34.20
CA THR A 38 -2.21 53.67 -33.40
C THR A 38 -2.32 52.87 -32.10
N GLN A 39 -2.66 53.55 -30.99
CA GLN A 39 -2.73 53.01 -29.62
C GLN A 39 -3.54 51.70 -29.47
N THR A 40 -4.48 51.43 -30.38
CA THR A 40 -5.34 50.24 -30.37
C THR A 40 -4.60 48.94 -30.75
N GLY A 41 -3.56 49.01 -31.59
CA GLY A 41 -2.78 47.83 -32.00
C GLY A 41 -1.86 47.29 -30.91
N LEU A 42 -1.32 48.18 -30.07
CA LEU A 42 -0.46 47.82 -28.94
C LEU A 42 -1.25 47.09 -27.83
N ALA A 43 -2.49 47.53 -27.59
CA ALA A 43 -3.39 46.95 -26.59
C ALA A 43 -3.85 45.53 -26.96
N LEU A 44 -4.08 45.26 -28.25
CA LEU A 44 -4.44 43.92 -28.74
C LEU A 44 -3.28 42.93 -28.57
N TRP A 45 -2.05 43.37 -28.80
CA TRP A 45 -0.85 42.55 -28.69
C TRP A 45 -0.48 42.25 -27.23
N GLN A 46 -0.63 43.24 -26.33
CA GLN A 46 -0.52 43.03 -24.88
C GLN A 46 -1.60 42.07 -24.36
N ASN A 47 -2.82 42.11 -24.89
CA ASN A 47 -3.89 41.17 -24.53
C ASN A 47 -3.59 39.71 -24.93
N ILE A 48 -2.97 39.48 -26.08
CA ILE A 48 -2.58 38.13 -26.52
C ILE A 48 -1.44 37.59 -25.65
N ARG A 49 -0.44 38.42 -25.32
CA ARG A 49 0.66 38.07 -24.42
C ARG A 49 0.16 37.75 -23.01
N ASN A 50 -0.78 38.53 -22.49
CA ASN A 50 -1.39 38.31 -21.18
C ASN A 50 -2.26 37.05 -21.15
N ARG A 51 -2.91 36.66 -22.26
CA ARG A 51 -3.64 35.38 -22.38
C ARG A 51 -2.70 34.16 -22.37
N ALA A 52 -1.56 34.24 -23.05
CA ALA A 52 -0.55 33.18 -23.03
C ALA A 52 0.13 33.03 -21.65
N TYR A 53 0.40 34.15 -20.97
CA TYR A 53 0.92 34.14 -19.60
C TYR A 53 -0.10 33.60 -18.59
N ARG A 54 -1.38 33.99 -18.73
CA ARG A 54 -2.48 33.41 -17.94
C ARG A 54 -2.60 31.92 -18.17
N LEU A 55 -2.42 31.42 -19.39
CA LEU A 55 -2.40 29.99 -19.71
C LEU A 55 -1.26 29.26 -18.99
N VAL A 56 -0.07 29.87 -18.87
CA VAL A 56 1.09 29.28 -18.16
C VAL A 56 0.88 29.23 -16.64
N VAL A 57 0.28 30.26 -16.05
CA VAL A 57 -0.14 30.26 -14.63
C VAL A 57 -1.36 29.32 -14.41
N PHE A 58 -2.21 29.12 -15.42
CA PHE A 58 -3.35 28.18 -15.43
C PHE A 58 -2.96 26.70 -15.44
N ILE A 59 -1.73 26.36 -15.87
CA ILE A 59 -1.26 24.98 -16.01
C ILE A 59 -0.92 24.34 -14.65
N ASN A 60 -0.95 25.11 -13.55
CA ASN A 60 -0.64 24.57 -12.21
C ASN A 60 -1.49 25.20 -11.09
N PRO A 61 -2.76 24.77 -10.91
CA PRO A 61 -3.61 25.28 -9.83
C PRO A 61 -3.17 24.86 -8.41
N PHE A 62 -2.15 23.99 -8.25
CA PHE A 62 -1.72 23.44 -6.95
C PHE A 62 -0.25 23.69 -6.57
N ALA A 63 0.52 24.46 -7.33
CA ALA A 63 1.87 24.88 -6.90
C ALA A 63 1.83 26.20 -6.14
N VAL A 64 2.41 26.19 -4.94
CA VAL A 64 2.73 27.39 -4.15
C VAL A 64 3.80 28.20 -4.91
N SER A 65 3.55 29.50 -5.10
CA SER A 65 4.48 30.41 -5.77
C SER A 65 5.58 30.84 -4.80
N ASP A 66 6.85 30.62 -5.18
CA ASP A 66 7.96 31.40 -4.64
C ASP A 66 8.85 31.92 -5.79
N GLY A 67 9.16 33.22 -5.71
CA GLY A 67 10.36 33.81 -6.31
C GLY A 67 10.27 34.31 -7.75
N TRP A 68 10.10 35.62 -7.90
CA TRP A 68 10.24 36.38 -9.15
C TRP A 68 11.73 36.61 -9.44
N THR A 69 12.17 36.27 -10.67
CA THR A 69 13.25 36.86 -11.50
C THR A 69 14.17 35.81 -12.14
N THR A 70 13.92 35.51 -13.42
CA THR A 70 14.89 35.53 -14.54
C THR A 70 14.23 34.91 -15.77
N SER A 71 13.67 35.73 -16.66
CA SER A 71 13.21 35.25 -17.96
C SER A 71 13.23 36.37 -19.00
N ILE A 72 14.39 36.63 -19.58
CA ILE A 72 14.52 37.33 -20.86
C ILE A 72 15.70 36.68 -21.58
N THR A 73 15.44 35.75 -22.51
CA THR A 73 16.25 35.39 -23.72
C THR A 73 16.05 33.95 -24.25
N VAL A 74 14.85 33.35 -24.28
CA VAL A 74 14.58 32.23 -25.22
C VAL A 74 13.14 32.27 -25.74
N GLY A 75 12.76 33.37 -26.40
CA GLY A 75 11.39 33.59 -26.91
C GLY A 75 11.19 33.35 -28.41
N MET A 76 12.24 33.28 -29.23
CA MET A 76 12.10 33.54 -30.68
C MET A 76 12.29 32.37 -31.65
N VAL A 77 12.35 31.10 -31.20
CA VAL A 77 12.56 29.96 -32.14
C VAL A 77 11.47 28.87 -32.10
N LYS A 78 10.44 28.96 -31.24
CA LYS A 78 9.50 27.83 -31.03
C LYS A 78 8.10 27.95 -31.64
N LEU A 79 7.77 29.00 -32.39
CA LEU A 79 6.40 29.18 -32.92
C LEU A 79 6.23 28.84 -34.42
N THR A 80 7.31 28.78 -35.20
CA THR A 80 7.26 28.42 -36.63
C THR A 80 7.19 26.91 -36.89
N ALA A 81 7.41 26.08 -35.87
CA ALA A 81 7.34 24.62 -35.99
C ALA A 81 5.90 24.05 -35.89
N LEU A 82 4.89 24.86 -35.55
CA LEU A 82 3.53 24.38 -35.26
C LEU A 82 2.61 24.25 -36.49
N CYS A 83 2.98 24.79 -37.66
CA CYS A 83 2.16 24.68 -38.87
C CYS A 83 2.61 23.60 -39.86
N GLY A 84 3.81 22.99 -39.67
CA GLY A 84 4.29 21.87 -40.50
C GLY A 84 3.89 20.47 -40.00
N ILE A 85 3.43 20.37 -38.75
CA ILE A 85 3.21 19.08 -38.06
C ILE A 85 1.94 18.37 -38.56
N GLY A 86 0.88 19.11 -38.94
CA GLY A 86 -0.36 18.53 -39.45
C GLY A 86 -0.17 17.79 -40.77
N SER A 87 0.65 18.34 -41.66
CA SER A 87 0.97 17.73 -42.97
C SER A 87 1.90 16.52 -42.82
N ALA A 88 2.86 16.60 -41.90
CA ALA A 88 3.79 15.50 -41.62
C ALA A 88 3.12 14.30 -40.92
N LEU A 89 2.19 14.54 -39.98
CA LEU A 89 1.43 13.48 -39.29
C LEU A 89 0.42 12.78 -40.22
N TRP A 90 -0.19 13.52 -41.16
CA TRP A 90 -1.07 12.92 -42.16
C TRP A 90 -0.32 12.02 -43.14
N ILE A 91 0.87 12.46 -43.60
CA ILE A 91 1.78 11.66 -44.45
C ILE A 91 2.35 10.45 -43.69
N TRP A 92 2.62 10.58 -42.38
CA TRP A 92 3.08 9.48 -41.54
C TRP A 92 1.98 8.41 -41.35
N SER A 93 0.72 8.82 -41.13
CA SER A 93 -0.43 7.89 -41.00
C SER A 93 -0.73 7.09 -42.29
N LYS A 94 -0.40 7.65 -43.47
CA LYS A 94 -0.55 6.94 -44.76
C LYS A 94 0.62 6.01 -45.06
N ARG A 95 1.80 6.20 -44.47
CA ARG A 95 2.97 5.30 -44.64
C ARG A 95 2.92 4.08 -43.72
N THR A 96 2.24 4.14 -42.59
CA THR A 96 2.05 3.00 -41.67
C THR A 96 0.96 2.01 -42.09
N GLY A 97 0.31 2.24 -43.24
CA GLY A 97 -0.76 1.37 -43.76
C GLY A 97 -0.32 0.20 -44.65
N LYS A 98 0.96 0.11 -45.05
CA LYS A 98 1.49 -0.99 -45.87
C LYS A 98 2.99 -1.22 -45.59
N GLY A 99 3.33 -2.27 -44.84
CA GLY A 99 4.70 -2.72 -44.65
C GLY A 99 4.85 -3.73 -43.50
N ASN A 100 5.50 -4.85 -43.78
CA ASN A 100 5.50 -6.12 -43.05
C ASN A 100 5.90 -6.10 -41.56
N ALA A 101 5.34 -7.08 -40.85
CA ALA A 101 5.63 -7.47 -39.48
C ALA A 101 7.13 -7.68 -39.22
N VAL A 102 7.63 -7.01 -38.19
CA VAL A 102 8.82 -7.40 -37.43
C VAL A 102 8.49 -7.16 -35.96
N ASP A 103 8.57 -8.23 -35.16
CA ASP A 103 8.22 -8.28 -33.75
C ASP A 103 8.94 -7.23 -32.91
N ALA A 104 8.18 -6.27 -32.38
CA ALA A 104 8.53 -5.49 -31.20
C ALA A 104 7.38 -5.65 -30.20
N GLN A 105 7.59 -6.49 -29.19
CA GLN A 105 6.66 -6.80 -28.11
C GLN A 105 6.08 -5.50 -27.50
N HIS A 106 4.89 -5.10 -27.95
CA HIS A 106 4.08 -4.08 -27.27
C HIS A 106 3.42 -4.77 -26.08
N ALA A 107 3.94 -4.56 -24.88
CA ALA A 107 3.23 -4.92 -23.67
C ALA A 107 1.87 -4.20 -23.65
N PRO A 108 0.74 -4.91 -23.44
CA PRO A 108 -0.58 -4.29 -23.47
C PRO A 108 -0.73 -3.32 -22.29
N ASP A 109 -0.92 -2.02 -22.58
CA ASP A 109 -1.11 -0.94 -21.60
C ASP A 109 -2.50 -0.99 -20.89
N ASP A 110 -3.35 -1.94 -21.24
CA ASP A 110 -4.70 -2.09 -20.68
C ASP A 110 -4.68 -2.50 -19.19
N ALA A 111 -5.70 -2.08 -18.44
CA ALA A 111 -5.76 -2.35 -17.00
C ALA A 111 -5.89 -3.87 -16.73
N ALA A 112 -6.72 -4.58 -17.48
CA ALA A 112 -6.95 -6.02 -17.26
C ALA A 112 -5.72 -6.86 -17.59
N SER A 113 -4.94 -6.46 -18.60
CA SER A 113 -3.72 -7.19 -18.99
C SER A 113 -2.57 -7.00 -17.99
N THR A 114 -2.51 -5.84 -17.33
CA THR A 114 -1.40 -5.46 -16.44
C THR A 114 -1.64 -5.74 -14.96
N ASP A 115 -2.81 -6.25 -14.58
CA ASP A 115 -3.13 -6.66 -13.21
C ASP A 115 -2.19 -7.78 -12.72
N SER A 116 -1.85 -7.71 -11.43
CA SER A 116 -1.09 -8.75 -10.74
C SER A 116 -1.91 -10.03 -10.58
N GLY A 117 -1.23 -11.16 -10.33
CA GLY A 117 -1.91 -12.43 -10.04
C GLY A 117 -2.84 -12.35 -8.82
N LEU A 118 -2.49 -11.52 -7.83
CA LEU A 118 -3.32 -11.28 -6.64
C LEU A 118 -4.65 -10.61 -7.04
N LEU A 119 -4.59 -9.55 -7.84
CA LEU A 119 -5.79 -8.83 -8.26
C LEU A 119 -6.65 -9.68 -9.19
N LYS A 120 -6.05 -10.38 -10.15
CA LYS A 120 -6.78 -11.29 -11.06
C LYS A 120 -7.54 -12.38 -10.30
N LYS A 121 -6.96 -12.94 -9.24
CA LYS A 121 -7.56 -14.04 -8.47
C LYS A 121 -8.70 -13.60 -7.55
N HIS A 122 -8.64 -12.39 -7.00
CA HIS A 122 -9.52 -11.95 -5.91
C HIS A 122 -10.42 -10.76 -6.28
N SER A 123 -10.45 -10.36 -7.55
CA SER A 123 -11.36 -9.33 -8.03
C SER A 123 -12.60 -9.92 -8.67
N THR A 124 -13.75 -9.32 -8.39
CA THR A 124 -15.02 -9.61 -9.05
C THR A 124 -15.58 -8.33 -9.63
N VAL A 125 -16.36 -8.44 -10.71
CA VAL A 125 -17.07 -7.31 -11.32
C VAL A 125 -18.55 -7.59 -11.16
N LYS A 126 -19.28 -6.69 -10.48
CA LYS A 126 -20.71 -6.84 -10.24
C LYS A 126 -21.42 -5.49 -10.23
N PRO A 127 -22.76 -5.46 -10.45
CA PRO A 127 -23.53 -4.24 -10.38
C PRO A 127 -23.77 -3.80 -8.93
N TYR A 128 -23.84 -2.48 -8.73
CA TYR A 128 -24.29 -1.87 -7.48
C TYR A 128 -25.32 -0.79 -7.76
N THR A 129 -26.43 -0.81 -7.02
CA THR A 129 -27.45 0.24 -7.08
C THR A 129 -27.44 1.00 -5.77
N VAL A 130 -27.31 2.32 -5.84
CA VAL A 130 -27.32 3.21 -4.68
C VAL A 130 -28.76 3.68 -4.43
N PRO A 131 -29.42 3.27 -3.33
CA PRO A 131 -30.85 3.55 -3.14
C PRO A 131 -31.20 5.03 -3.10
N SER A 132 -30.37 5.85 -2.43
CA SER A 132 -30.56 7.29 -2.24
C SER A 132 -30.50 8.09 -3.54
N THR A 133 -29.55 7.79 -4.42
CA THR A 133 -29.37 8.48 -5.72
C THR A 133 -30.09 7.80 -6.87
N LYS A 134 -30.51 6.54 -6.71
CA LYS A 134 -31.08 5.67 -7.74
C LYS A 134 -30.12 5.38 -8.91
N PHE A 135 -28.83 5.69 -8.77
CA PHE A 135 -27.84 5.31 -9.76
C PHE A 135 -27.53 3.82 -9.64
N THR A 136 -27.54 3.14 -10.78
CA THR A 136 -27.02 1.78 -10.93
C THR A 136 -25.71 1.84 -11.69
N TYR A 137 -24.64 1.37 -11.05
CA TYR A 137 -23.33 1.18 -11.63
C TYR A 137 -23.22 -0.29 -12.06
N PRO A 138 -23.29 -0.61 -13.36
CA PRO A 138 -23.53 -1.98 -13.83
C PRO A 138 -22.33 -2.91 -13.63
N GLU A 139 -21.11 -2.38 -13.69
CA GLU A 139 -19.88 -3.19 -13.64
C GLU A 139 -18.81 -2.47 -12.82
N ILE A 140 -18.85 -2.66 -11.50
CA ILE A 140 -17.82 -2.15 -10.59
C ILE A 140 -16.90 -3.30 -10.18
N ARG A 141 -15.60 -3.13 -10.42
CA ARG A 141 -14.58 -4.07 -9.93
C ARG A 141 -14.35 -3.86 -8.44
N THR A 142 -14.55 -4.91 -7.67
CA THR A 142 -14.18 -5.00 -6.26
C THR A 142 -13.21 -6.15 -6.04
N PHE A 143 -12.05 -5.83 -5.47
CA PHE A 143 -11.12 -6.80 -4.91
C PHE A 143 -11.59 -7.17 -3.50
N TYR A 144 -11.79 -8.45 -3.21
CA TYR A 144 -12.07 -8.95 -1.88
C TYR A 144 -11.21 -10.16 -1.58
N ARG A 145 -10.36 -10.05 -0.56
CA ARG A 145 -9.57 -11.17 -0.04
C ARG A 145 -9.97 -11.41 1.42
N PRO A 146 -10.67 -12.50 1.74
CA PRO A 146 -10.93 -12.87 3.13
C PRO A 146 -9.61 -13.16 3.85
N HIS A 147 -9.62 -13.09 5.17
CA HIS A 147 -8.42 -13.42 5.94
C HIS A 147 -8.07 -14.90 5.75
N PRO A 148 -6.81 -15.29 5.45
CA PRO A 148 -6.47 -16.69 5.15
C PRO A 148 -6.77 -17.68 6.27
N GLN A 149 -6.93 -17.19 7.50
CA GLN A 149 -7.28 -17.98 8.70
C GLN A 149 -8.55 -17.43 9.37
N GLU A 150 -9.45 -16.78 8.61
CA GLU A 150 -10.67 -16.15 9.13
C GLU A 150 -11.48 -17.07 10.04
N SER A 151 -11.68 -18.33 9.65
CA SER A 151 -12.43 -19.33 10.42
C SER A 151 -11.83 -19.68 11.79
N LYS A 152 -10.56 -19.29 12.02
CA LYS A 152 -9.84 -19.55 13.25
C LYS A 152 -9.62 -18.30 14.09
N LEU A 153 -9.90 -17.10 13.59
CA LEU A 153 -9.76 -15.87 14.36
C LEU A 153 -10.99 -15.65 15.25
N PRO A 154 -10.84 -14.96 16.41
CA PRO A 154 -11.98 -14.63 17.25
C PRO A 154 -13.04 -13.80 16.52
N ARG A 155 -14.30 -14.13 16.78
CA ARG A 155 -15.48 -13.40 16.30
C ARG A 155 -16.21 -12.63 17.40
N GLU A 156 -15.82 -12.80 18.65
CA GLU A 156 -16.33 -12.04 19.79
C GLU A 156 -15.31 -10.96 20.22
N PRO A 157 -15.75 -9.73 20.59
CA PRO A 157 -17.13 -9.25 20.53
C PRO A 157 -17.64 -9.01 19.09
N CYS A 158 -16.74 -8.84 18.13
CA CYS A 158 -17.02 -8.79 16.70
C CYS A 158 -15.82 -9.34 15.91
N PRO A 159 -15.97 -9.71 14.63
CA PRO A 159 -14.86 -10.12 13.76
C PRO A 159 -13.75 -9.06 13.67
N VAL A 160 -12.55 -9.47 13.27
CA VAL A 160 -11.47 -8.50 12.98
C VAL A 160 -11.90 -7.50 11.91
N PRO A 161 -11.49 -6.22 12.00
CA PRO A 161 -11.96 -5.17 11.11
C PRO A 161 -11.71 -5.44 9.61
N LEU A 162 -12.62 -4.99 8.75
CA LEU A 162 -12.44 -4.98 7.30
C LEU A 162 -11.60 -3.78 6.85
N LEU A 163 -10.46 -4.02 6.18
CA LEU A 163 -9.66 -2.94 5.59
C LEU A 163 -10.21 -2.55 4.22
N VAL A 164 -10.55 -1.28 4.02
CA VAL A 164 -11.16 -0.78 2.78
C VAL A 164 -10.25 0.23 2.10
N PHE A 165 -9.77 -0.10 0.89
CA PHE A 165 -8.83 0.73 0.14
C PHE A 165 -9.55 1.54 -0.94
N VAL A 166 -9.37 2.87 -0.90
CA VAL A 166 -10.03 3.83 -1.79
C VAL A 166 -8.99 4.67 -2.53
N HIS A 167 -8.92 4.53 -3.86
CA HIS A 167 -7.94 5.25 -4.67
C HIS A 167 -8.36 6.69 -4.98
N GLY A 168 -7.37 7.51 -5.36
CA GLY A 168 -7.57 8.89 -5.75
C GLY A 168 -8.02 9.11 -7.20
N LEU A 169 -8.12 10.38 -7.59
CA LEU A 169 -8.51 10.79 -8.94
C LEU A 169 -7.57 10.19 -10.00
N GLY A 170 -8.14 9.49 -10.98
CA GLY A 170 -7.39 8.86 -12.07
C GLY A 170 -6.57 7.63 -11.65
N GLY A 171 -6.75 7.16 -10.41
CA GLY A 171 -6.14 5.94 -9.88
C GLY A 171 -6.93 4.66 -10.18
N SER A 172 -6.50 3.57 -9.54
CA SER A 172 -7.19 2.27 -9.54
C SER A 172 -6.70 1.42 -8.36
N ILE A 173 -7.35 0.28 -8.08
CA ILE A 173 -6.91 -0.71 -7.08
C ILE A 173 -5.45 -1.12 -7.31
N ALA A 174 -4.98 -1.15 -8.57
CA ALA A 174 -3.63 -1.59 -8.91
C ALA A 174 -2.52 -0.78 -8.23
N GLN A 175 -2.79 0.47 -7.83
CA GLN A 175 -1.85 1.31 -7.08
C GLN A 175 -1.65 0.81 -5.64
N PHE A 176 -2.63 0.12 -5.04
CA PHE A 176 -2.50 -0.46 -3.70
C PHE A 176 -1.83 -1.83 -3.68
N ASN A 177 -1.50 -2.43 -4.84
CA ASN A 177 -1.00 -3.81 -4.90
C ASN A 177 0.19 -4.10 -3.95
N PRO A 178 1.22 -3.24 -3.84
CA PRO A 178 2.32 -3.46 -2.90
C PRO A 178 1.88 -3.49 -1.43
N VAL A 179 0.95 -2.60 -1.04
CA VAL A 179 0.43 -2.51 0.32
C VAL A 179 -0.54 -3.66 0.63
N LEU A 180 -1.40 -4.03 -0.34
CA LEU A 180 -2.32 -5.17 -0.22
C LEU A 180 -1.59 -6.49 0.02
N LEU A 181 -0.42 -6.71 -0.60
CA LEU A 181 0.39 -7.91 -0.38
C LEU A 181 0.80 -8.08 1.09
N SER A 182 1.08 -7.00 1.80
CA SER A 182 1.43 -7.04 3.23
C SER A 182 0.18 -7.10 4.12
N LEU A 183 -0.80 -6.21 3.90
CA LEU A 183 -1.93 -6.04 4.82
C LEU A 183 -3.00 -7.13 4.73
N SER A 184 -3.14 -7.82 3.59
CA SER A 184 -4.13 -8.90 3.44
C SER A 184 -3.77 -10.19 4.19
N ASN A 185 -2.63 -10.22 4.88
CA ASN A 185 -2.30 -11.27 5.85
C ASN A 185 -2.61 -10.85 7.30
N LEU A 186 -3.10 -9.62 7.52
CA LEU A 186 -3.47 -9.09 8.84
C LEU A 186 -4.99 -9.06 9.03
N ALA A 187 -5.74 -8.79 7.95
CA ALA A 187 -7.17 -8.60 7.98
C ALA A 187 -7.81 -8.98 6.64
N PRO A 188 -9.13 -9.20 6.58
CA PRO A 188 -9.85 -9.17 5.32
C PRO A 188 -9.68 -7.79 4.65
N CYS A 189 -9.45 -7.78 3.33
CA CYS A 189 -9.21 -6.57 2.57
C CYS A 189 -10.22 -6.43 1.43
N LEU A 190 -10.86 -5.27 1.34
CA LEU A 190 -11.72 -4.81 0.26
C LEU A 190 -11.06 -3.64 -0.46
N ALA A 191 -11.01 -3.65 -1.78
CA ALA A 191 -10.62 -2.49 -2.57
C ALA A 191 -11.57 -2.30 -3.75
N ILE A 192 -11.79 -1.06 -4.15
CA ILE A 192 -12.76 -0.71 -5.20
C ILE A 192 -12.08 0.12 -6.29
N ASP A 193 -12.36 -0.22 -7.54
CA ASP A 193 -12.18 0.69 -8.65
C ASP A 193 -13.42 1.57 -8.75
N LEU A 194 -13.27 2.86 -8.53
CA LEU A 194 -14.35 3.83 -8.73
C LEU A 194 -14.91 3.74 -10.17
N PRO A 195 -16.15 4.18 -10.42
CA PRO A 195 -16.76 4.10 -11.75
C PRO A 195 -15.85 4.64 -12.85
N GLY A 196 -15.62 3.82 -13.89
CA GLY A 196 -14.74 4.12 -15.02
C GLY A 196 -13.23 4.10 -14.75
N CYS A 197 -12.79 3.75 -13.54
CA CYS A 197 -11.40 3.55 -13.17
C CYS A 197 -10.99 2.08 -13.27
N GLY A 198 -9.71 1.81 -13.55
CA GLY A 198 -9.18 0.46 -13.72
C GLY A 198 -10.01 -0.38 -14.71
N VAL A 199 -10.63 -1.44 -14.20
CA VAL A 199 -11.47 -2.37 -14.98
C VAL A 199 -12.97 -2.09 -14.81
N SER A 200 -13.37 -1.21 -13.87
CA SER A 200 -14.77 -0.78 -13.74
C SER A 200 -15.26 -0.10 -15.03
N SER A 201 -16.50 -0.38 -15.42
CA SER A 201 -17.10 0.27 -16.59
C SER A 201 -17.36 1.74 -16.33
N PHE A 202 -17.41 2.52 -17.42
CA PHE A 202 -17.70 3.95 -17.36
C PHE A 202 -19.21 4.18 -17.52
N GLU A 203 -20.01 3.61 -16.62
CA GLU A 203 -21.46 3.77 -16.59
C GLU A 203 -21.97 3.89 -15.14
N PRO A 204 -23.03 4.69 -14.88
CA PRO A 204 -23.71 5.56 -15.84
C PRO A 204 -22.78 6.71 -16.27
N THR A 205 -23.07 7.36 -17.40
CA THR A 205 -22.28 8.51 -17.91
C THR A 205 -22.79 9.88 -17.46
N SER A 206 -23.82 9.94 -16.61
CA SER A 206 -24.31 11.19 -16.00
C SER A 206 -23.20 11.87 -15.18
N TRP A 207 -23.23 13.19 -15.06
CA TRP A 207 -22.21 13.92 -14.29
C TRP A 207 -22.42 13.77 -12.79
N GLU A 208 -23.69 13.68 -12.40
CA GLU A 208 -24.19 13.57 -11.04
C GLU A 208 -23.70 12.28 -10.36
N ALA A 209 -23.54 11.20 -11.13
CA ALA A 209 -23.04 9.91 -10.64
C ALA A 209 -21.55 9.90 -10.26
N TYR A 210 -20.82 10.98 -10.53
CA TYR A 210 -19.39 11.14 -10.19
C TYR A 210 -19.15 12.32 -9.25
N THR A 211 -20.22 12.85 -8.65
CA THR A 211 -20.10 13.82 -7.55
C THR A 211 -19.46 13.14 -6.34
N THR A 212 -18.77 13.91 -5.50
CA THR A 212 -18.19 13.37 -4.26
C THR A 212 -19.25 12.63 -3.43
N GLU A 213 -20.44 13.22 -3.30
CA GLU A 213 -21.61 12.65 -2.62
C GLU A 213 -22.00 11.27 -3.20
N ALA A 214 -22.19 11.17 -4.53
CA ALA A 214 -22.57 9.92 -5.17
C ALA A 214 -21.50 8.82 -5.00
N LEU A 215 -20.22 9.18 -5.07
CA LEU A 215 -19.12 8.25 -4.86
C LEU A 215 -19.04 7.76 -3.40
N VAL A 216 -19.27 8.64 -2.42
CA VAL A 216 -19.35 8.27 -0.99
C VAL A 216 -20.51 7.29 -0.75
N GLN A 217 -21.67 7.56 -1.33
CA GLN A 217 -22.82 6.67 -1.20
C GLN A 217 -22.61 5.32 -1.90
N LEU A 218 -21.96 5.29 -3.07
CA LEU A 218 -21.54 4.03 -3.71
C LEU A 218 -20.58 3.25 -2.83
N LEU A 219 -19.58 3.91 -2.24
CA LEU A 219 -18.64 3.28 -1.33
C LEU A 219 -19.36 2.65 -0.13
N ALA A 220 -20.32 3.36 0.46
CA ALA A 220 -21.10 2.82 1.57
C ALA A 220 -21.84 1.52 1.19
N VAL A 221 -22.54 1.51 0.06
CA VAL A 221 -23.24 0.31 -0.44
C VAL A 221 -22.27 -0.85 -0.69
N VAL A 222 -21.10 -0.57 -1.27
CA VAL A 222 -20.09 -1.60 -1.55
C VAL A 222 -19.50 -2.17 -0.27
N ILE A 223 -19.23 -1.33 0.73
CA ILE A 223 -18.68 -1.75 2.03
C ILE A 223 -19.72 -2.59 2.79
N GLU A 224 -20.98 -2.13 2.84
CA GLU A 224 -22.09 -2.87 3.46
C GLU A 224 -22.30 -4.25 2.83
N ALA A 225 -22.09 -4.37 1.52
CA ALA A 225 -22.20 -5.65 0.81
C ALA A 225 -21.06 -6.65 1.10
N HIS A 226 -20.01 -6.26 1.83
CA HIS A 226 -18.84 -7.10 2.12
C HIS A 226 -18.49 -7.23 3.60
N ARG A 227 -18.82 -6.25 4.44
CA ARG A 227 -18.64 -6.39 5.88
C ARG A 227 -19.66 -7.41 6.42
N ALA A 228 -19.28 -8.15 7.45
CA ALA A 228 -20.22 -8.94 8.23
C ALA A 228 -21.08 -8.01 9.10
N ALA A 229 -22.07 -7.37 8.48
CA ALA A 229 -22.91 -6.35 9.12
C ALA A 229 -23.70 -6.93 10.31
N ASP A 230 -24.19 -8.16 10.17
CA ASP A 230 -24.93 -8.89 11.22
C ASP A 230 -24.05 -9.28 12.42
N GLU A 231 -22.72 -9.22 12.28
CA GLU A 231 -21.74 -9.50 13.34
C GLU A 231 -21.06 -8.21 13.84
N ASP A 232 -21.64 -7.03 13.52
CA ASP A 232 -21.10 -5.71 13.86
C ASP A 232 -19.62 -5.52 13.47
N GLN A 233 -19.20 -6.13 12.35
CA GLN A 233 -17.83 -6.00 11.87
C GLN A 233 -17.52 -4.52 11.55
N THR A 234 -16.49 -4.00 12.23
CA THR A 234 -16.01 -2.63 12.01
C THR A 234 -15.15 -2.52 10.76
N VAL A 235 -14.95 -1.30 10.30
CA VAL A 235 -14.25 -0.98 9.05
C VAL A 235 -13.12 -0.01 9.32
N ILE A 236 -11.97 -0.23 8.68
CA ILE A 236 -10.85 0.71 8.68
C ILE A 236 -10.65 1.21 7.25
N LEU A 237 -10.76 2.52 7.06
CA LEU A 237 -10.66 3.12 5.73
C LEU A 237 -9.21 3.49 5.42
N VAL A 238 -8.72 3.12 4.25
CA VAL A 238 -7.37 3.41 3.74
C VAL A 238 -7.50 4.19 2.43
N GLY A 239 -7.38 5.51 2.51
CA GLY A 239 -7.48 6.42 1.37
C GLY A 239 -6.12 6.82 0.81
N HIS A 240 -6.05 7.04 -0.51
CA HIS A 240 -4.94 7.73 -1.16
C HIS A 240 -5.43 8.96 -1.92
N SER A 241 -4.76 10.11 -1.74
CA SER A 241 -5.10 11.36 -2.44
C SER A 241 -6.57 11.74 -2.23
N MET A 242 -7.35 11.98 -3.28
CA MET A 242 -8.81 12.19 -3.22
C MET A 242 -9.56 11.06 -2.48
N GLY A 243 -9.06 9.83 -2.48
CA GLY A 243 -9.64 8.72 -1.72
C GLY A 243 -9.63 8.97 -0.20
N CYS A 244 -8.67 9.77 0.30
CA CYS A 244 -8.67 10.22 1.70
C CYS A 244 -9.88 11.08 2.03
N SER A 245 -10.26 11.96 1.10
CA SER A 245 -11.42 12.82 1.24
C SER A 245 -12.74 12.04 1.27
N LEU A 246 -12.88 11.03 0.40
CA LEU A 246 -14.04 10.14 0.42
C LEU A 246 -14.11 9.33 1.72
N ALA A 247 -12.96 8.84 2.19
CA ALA A 247 -12.86 8.11 3.44
C ALA A 247 -13.21 8.99 4.66
N ALA A 248 -12.73 10.24 4.70
CA ALA A 248 -13.06 11.18 5.77
C ALA A 248 -14.56 11.50 5.82
N LEU A 249 -15.21 11.65 4.66
CA LEU A 249 -16.66 11.85 4.57
C LEU A 249 -17.47 10.64 5.05
N LEU A 250 -16.96 9.42 4.92
CA LEU A 250 -17.60 8.22 5.48
C LEU A 250 -17.35 8.07 6.99
N ALA A 251 -16.18 8.50 7.45
CA ALA A 251 -15.74 8.29 8.83
C ALA A 251 -16.27 9.32 9.82
N SER A 252 -16.37 10.59 9.42
CA SER A 252 -16.63 11.70 10.34
C SER A 252 -18.10 11.81 10.75
N PRO A 253 -18.41 11.85 12.06
CA PRO A 253 -19.75 12.17 12.58
C PRO A 253 -20.28 13.54 12.15
N SER A 254 -19.41 14.50 11.84
CA SER A 254 -19.79 15.83 11.33
C SER A 254 -20.02 15.84 9.82
N SER A 255 -19.86 14.71 9.14
CA SER A 255 -20.12 14.60 7.71
C SER A 255 -21.63 14.61 7.41
N PRO A 256 -22.07 15.22 6.30
CA PRO A 256 -23.43 15.03 5.78
C PRO A 256 -23.79 13.55 5.55
N ASN A 257 -22.76 12.72 5.31
CA ASN A 257 -22.87 11.29 5.04
C ASN A 257 -22.63 10.41 6.29
N ALA A 258 -22.59 11.00 7.50
CA ALA A 258 -22.28 10.27 8.73
C ALA A 258 -23.19 9.06 8.99
N HIS A 259 -24.48 9.21 8.65
CA HIS A 259 -25.51 8.18 8.81
C HIS A 259 -25.25 6.89 8.01
N LEU A 260 -24.35 6.92 7.01
CA LEU A 260 -24.07 5.76 6.16
C LEU A 260 -23.20 4.73 6.88
N LEU A 261 -22.04 5.15 7.42
CA LEU A 261 -21.02 4.22 7.94
C LEU A 261 -20.25 4.73 9.16
N SER A 262 -20.37 6.01 9.56
CA SER A 262 -19.46 6.63 10.54
C SER A 262 -19.35 5.83 11.84
N GLN A 263 -20.47 5.31 12.34
CA GLN A 263 -20.54 4.50 13.55
C GLN A 263 -19.78 3.16 13.46
N HIS A 264 -19.60 2.61 12.26
CA HIS A 264 -18.92 1.35 12.00
C HIS A 264 -17.44 1.54 11.63
N VAL A 265 -17.00 2.77 11.40
CA VAL A 265 -15.58 3.05 11.09
C VAL A 265 -14.76 3.08 12.38
N SER A 266 -13.79 2.18 12.52
CA SER A 266 -12.91 2.12 13.70
C SER A 266 -11.56 2.81 13.52
N GLY A 267 -11.21 3.22 12.30
CA GLY A 267 -9.99 4.00 12.04
C GLY A 267 -9.86 4.50 10.60
N LEU A 268 -8.96 5.48 10.40
CA LEU A 268 -8.67 6.09 9.10
C LEU A 268 -7.16 6.17 8.84
N VAL A 269 -6.74 5.66 7.68
CA VAL A 269 -5.40 5.85 7.13
C VAL A 269 -5.51 6.75 5.91
N ALA A 270 -4.87 7.91 5.93
CA ALA A 270 -4.90 8.89 4.85
C ALA A 270 -3.50 9.11 4.27
N ILE A 271 -3.30 8.68 3.03
CA ILE A 271 -2.01 8.70 2.33
C ILE A 271 -2.04 9.82 1.27
N CYS A 272 -1.11 10.77 1.38
CA CYS A 272 -1.07 12.00 0.59
C CYS A 272 -2.42 12.77 0.63
N PRO A 273 -2.99 13.06 1.82
CA PRO A 273 -4.32 13.65 1.92
C PRO A 273 -4.36 15.10 1.45
N GLN A 274 -5.53 15.54 1.00
CA GLN A 274 -5.85 16.95 0.76
C GLN A 274 -6.67 17.50 1.93
N ALA A 275 -6.19 18.58 2.56
CA ALA A 275 -6.79 19.16 3.76
C ALA A 275 -8.01 20.03 3.44
N ASP A 276 -7.85 20.98 2.51
CA ASP A 276 -8.89 21.93 2.14
C ASP A 276 -9.54 21.59 0.80
N PRO A 277 -10.83 21.92 0.64
CA PRO A 277 -11.47 21.90 -0.66
C PRO A 277 -10.81 22.88 -1.64
N PRO A 278 -10.95 22.67 -2.96
CA PRO A 278 -10.46 23.61 -3.96
C PRO A 278 -11.08 25.00 -3.76
N THR A 279 -10.25 26.04 -3.72
CA THR A 279 -10.67 27.45 -3.62
C THR A 279 -11.55 27.88 -4.79
N GLU A 280 -12.31 28.98 -4.65
CA GLU A 280 -13.19 29.49 -5.71
C GLU A 280 -12.47 29.69 -7.07
N ASN A 281 -11.22 30.17 -7.04
CA ASN A 281 -10.40 30.33 -8.25
C ASN A 281 -10.00 28.98 -8.86
N GLN A 282 -9.63 28.00 -8.03
CA GLN A 282 -9.33 26.64 -8.47
C GLN A 282 -10.58 25.95 -9.01
N VAL A 283 -11.75 26.16 -8.41
CA VAL A 283 -13.04 25.66 -8.89
C VAL A 283 -13.36 26.22 -10.28
N LYS A 284 -13.25 27.55 -10.47
CA LYS A 284 -13.46 28.17 -11.80
C LYS A 284 -12.52 27.58 -12.86
N ALA A 285 -11.26 27.35 -12.51
CA ALA A 285 -10.29 26.73 -13.40
C ALA A 285 -10.66 25.26 -13.71
N LEU A 286 -10.95 24.44 -12.69
CA LEU A 286 -11.32 23.04 -12.82
C LEU A 286 -12.60 22.85 -13.62
N GLN A 287 -13.63 23.66 -13.36
CA GLN A 287 -14.87 23.65 -14.13
C GLN A 287 -14.61 24.00 -15.59
N SER A 288 -13.80 25.03 -15.85
CA SER A 288 -13.42 25.40 -17.23
C SER A 288 -12.71 24.25 -17.96
N PHE A 289 -11.79 23.54 -17.29
CA PHE A 289 -11.10 22.37 -17.85
C PHE A 289 -12.01 21.15 -18.03
N ALA A 290 -12.88 20.89 -17.06
CA ALA A 290 -13.83 19.78 -17.12
C ALA A 290 -14.88 19.99 -18.22
N SER A 291 -15.20 21.24 -18.57
CA SER A 291 -16.10 21.60 -19.67
C SER A 291 -15.47 21.49 -21.07
N VAL A 292 -14.13 21.33 -21.17
CA VAL A 292 -13.48 21.10 -22.47
C VAL A 292 -13.95 19.75 -23.05
N PRO A 293 -14.34 19.68 -24.35
CA PRO A 293 -14.70 18.40 -24.96
C PRO A 293 -13.61 17.34 -24.76
N SER A 294 -14.00 16.13 -24.36
CA SER A 294 -13.07 15.07 -23.95
C SER A 294 -12.03 14.71 -25.02
N MET A 295 -12.37 14.85 -26.31
CA MET A 295 -11.43 14.66 -27.42
C MET A 295 -10.28 15.66 -27.38
N ILE A 296 -10.56 16.95 -27.16
CA ILE A 296 -9.57 18.02 -27.10
C ILE A 296 -8.72 17.88 -25.83
N PHE A 297 -9.37 17.62 -24.69
CA PHE A 297 -8.64 17.41 -23.44
C PHE A 297 -7.77 16.15 -23.50
N GLY A 298 -8.19 15.11 -24.22
CA GLY A 298 -7.40 13.92 -24.52
C GLY A 298 -6.11 14.26 -25.29
N LEU A 299 -6.17 15.15 -26.29
CA LEU A 299 -4.98 15.64 -27.01
C LEU A 299 -4.01 16.39 -26.08
N PHE A 300 -4.55 17.22 -25.18
CA PHE A 300 -3.74 17.88 -24.17
C PHE A 300 -3.06 16.88 -23.22
N ARG A 301 -3.79 15.87 -22.73
CA ARG A 301 -3.20 14.80 -21.89
C ARG A 301 -2.16 13.97 -22.64
N LEU A 302 -2.35 13.72 -23.94
CA LEU A 302 -1.33 13.10 -24.79
C LEU A 302 -0.07 13.97 -24.87
N TRP A 303 -0.23 15.29 -25.00
CA TRP A 303 0.88 16.23 -24.99
C TRP A 303 1.59 16.32 -23.63
N ASP A 304 0.86 16.35 -22.50
CA ASP A 304 1.42 16.37 -21.12
C ASP A 304 2.25 15.10 -20.81
N ARG A 305 1.94 13.99 -21.51
CA ARG A 305 2.68 12.72 -21.44
C ARG A 305 3.90 12.64 -22.36
N ARG A 306 4.19 13.68 -23.16
CA ARG A 306 5.38 13.68 -24.02
C ARG A 306 6.65 13.64 -23.16
N GLY A 307 7.56 12.71 -23.47
CA GLY A 307 8.75 12.43 -22.67
C GLY A 307 8.68 11.14 -21.86
N GLY A 308 7.56 10.39 -21.93
CA GLY A 308 7.42 9.08 -21.30
C GLY A 308 7.59 9.16 -19.78
N VAL A 309 8.51 8.37 -19.24
CA VAL A 309 8.87 8.33 -17.81
C VAL A 309 9.38 9.68 -17.27
N ASN A 310 9.90 10.54 -18.15
CA ASN A 310 10.37 11.88 -17.81
C ASN A 310 9.39 12.98 -18.26
N SER A 311 8.14 12.62 -18.59
CA SER A 311 7.10 13.59 -18.93
C SER A 311 6.67 14.41 -17.71
N LYS A 312 6.18 15.63 -17.94
CA LYS A 312 5.65 16.49 -16.86
C LYS A 312 4.55 15.80 -16.06
N SER A 313 3.69 15.03 -16.73
CA SER A 313 2.63 14.24 -16.10
C SER A 313 3.14 13.21 -15.09
N VAL A 314 4.32 12.62 -15.34
CA VAL A 314 4.93 11.60 -14.48
C VAL A 314 5.72 12.27 -13.37
N LEU A 315 6.57 13.24 -13.70
CA LEU A 315 7.42 13.92 -12.73
C LEU A 315 6.62 14.72 -11.70
N ARG A 316 5.42 15.20 -12.04
CA ARG A 316 4.50 15.83 -11.10
C ARG A 316 4.04 14.89 -9.97
N MET A 317 3.84 13.60 -10.29
CA MET A 317 3.32 12.62 -9.34
C MET A 317 4.45 11.85 -8.64
N ALA A 318 5.45 11.42 -9.41
CA ALA A 318 6.56 10.61 -8.90
C ALA A 318 7.71 11.46 -8.37
N GLY A 319 7.89 12.69 -8.86
CA GLY A 319 9.08 13.49 -8.60
C GLY A 319 10.22 13.18 -9.58
N PRO A 320 11.15 14.13 -9.79
CA PRO A 320 12.25 13.99 -10.73
C PRO A 320 13.27 12.92 -10.32
N ASN A 321 13.43 12.73 -9.01
CA ASN A 321 14.43 11.83 -8.41
C ASN A 321 13.85 10.44 -8.05
N ALA A 322 12.62 10.13 -8.47
CA ALA A 322 12.04 8.81 -8.26
C ALA A 322 12.76 7.72 -9.05
N GLU A 323 12.63 6.49 -8.56
CA GLU A 323 13.13 5.31 -9.24
C GLU A 323 12.49 5.15 -10.61
N GLU A 324 13.23 4.56 -11.54
CA GLU A 324 12.78 4.33 -12.90
C GLU A 324 11.51 3.45 -12.95
N GLU A 325 11.43 2.41 -12.10
CA GLU A 325 10.25 1.56 -11.99
C GLU A 325 9.02 2.33 -11.47
N THR A 326 9.20 3.24 -10.51
CA THR A 326 8.13 4.12 -10.02
C THR A 326 7.61 5.01 -11.15
N LYS A 327 8.50 5.59 -11.96
CA LYS A 327 8.12 6.43 -13.12
C LYS A 327 7.42 5.63 -14.22
N LYS A 328 7.85 4.39 -14.48
CA LYS A 328 7.18 3.47 -15.43
C LYS A 328 5.76 3.13 -14.97
N LEU A 329 5.58 2.78 -13.70
CA LEU A 329 4.27 2.51 -13.12
C LEU A 329 3.36 3.74 -13.18
N GLN A 330 3.88 4.92 -12.83
CA GLN A 330 3.12 6.16 -12.93
C GLN A 330 2.72 6.48 -14.38
N LEU A 331 3.63 6.29 -15.36
CA LEU A 331 3.31 6.48 -16.78
C LEU A 331 2.18 5.54 -17.22
N ARG A 332 2.21 4.28 -16.78
CA ARG A 332 1.16 3.30 -17.05
C ARG A 332 -0.19 3.75 -16.48
N PHE A 333 -0.24 4.18 -15.22
CA PHE A 333 -1.47 4.69 -14.62
C PHE A 333 -1.99 5.95 -15.33
N ASN A 334 -1.09 6.84 -15.76
CA ASN A 334 -1.43 8.00 -16.59
C ASN A 334 -2.01 7.61 -17.96
N LYS A 335 -1.63 6.45 -18.51
CA LYS A 335 -2.20 5.89 -19.76
C LYS A 335 -3.57 5.27 -19.55
N GLN A 336 -3.76 4.55 -18.46
CA GLN A 336 -5.00 3.85 -18.11
C GLN A 336 -6.13 4.79 -17.67
N SER A 337 -5.79 5.97 -17.13
CA SER A 337 -6.78 6.95 -16.70
C SER A 337 -7.60 7.54 -17.86
N ARG A 338 -8.90 7.23 -17.90
CA ARG A 338 -9.84 7.71 -18.92
C ARG A 338 -10.16 9.19 -18.75
N THR A 339 -10.10 9.94 -19.85
CA THR A 339 -10.35 11.39 -19.84
C THR A 339 -11.76 11.77 -19.39
N ALA A 340 -12.78 11.13 -19.94
CA ALA A 340 -14.17 11.47 -19.62
C ALA A 340 -14.54 11.22 -18.15
N VAL A 341 -13.94 10.19 -17.55
CA VAL A 341 -14.06 9.86 -16.12
C VAL A 341 -13.35 10.92 -15.28
N TRP A 342 -12.08 11.21 -15.62
CA TRP A 342 -11.29 12.22 -14.91
C TRP A 342 -12.01 13.57 -14.88
N GLN A 343 -12.58 14.02 -16.00
CA GLN A 343 -13.31 15.29 -16.06
C GLN A 343 -14.56 15.31 -15.18
N ARG A 344 -15.30 14.20 -15.13
CA ARG A 344 -16.50 14.08 -14.29
C ARG A 344 -16.17 14.11 -12.81
N VAL A 345 -15.19 13.32 -12.38
CA VAL A 345 -14.75 13.30 -10.97
C VAL A 345 -14.12 14.65 -10.58
N ALA A 346 -13.32 15.26 -11.46
CA ALA A 346 -12.72 16.58 -11.23
C ALA A 346 -13.77 17.70 -11.11
N ARG A 347 -14.90 17.59 -11.82
CA ARG A 347 -16.03 18.49 -11.63
C ARG A 347 -16.81 18.18 -10.35
N GLY A 348 -17.01 16.89 -10.07
CA GLY A 348 -17.75 16.40 -8.90
C GLY A 348 -17.09 16.73 -7.56
N MET A 349 -15.78 16.97 -7.54
CA MET A 349 -15.03 17.40 -6.36
C MET A 349 -15.08 18.91 -6.09
N CYS A 350 -15.60 19.71 -7.02
CA CYS A 350 -15.67 21.16 -6.86
C CYS A 350 -16.85 21.53 -5.93
N PRO A 351 -16.61 22.23 -4.81
CA PRO A 351 -17.69 22.77 -3.99
C PRO A 351 -18.43 23.91 -4.70
N ASP A 352 -19.67 24.15 -4.28
CA ASP A 352 -20.40 25.39 -4.57
C ASP A 352 -20.04 26.48 -3.55
N TYR A 353 -19.79 27.70 -4.04
CA TYR A 353 -19.45 28.88 -3.26
C TYR A 353 -20.55 29.95 -3.29
N SER A 354 -21.72 29.66 -3.87
CA SER A 354 -22.85 30.59 -3.99
C SER A 354 -23.27 31.26 -2.67
N ASN A 355 -23.14 30.55 -1.55
CA ASN A 355 -23.51 31.01 -0.20
C ASN A 355 -22.31 31.51 0.64
N GLY A 356 -21.15 31.76 0.02
CA GLY A 356 -19.94 32.29 0.70
C GLY A 356 -19.10 31.24 1.44
N SER A 357 -19.66 30.08 1.79
CA SER A 357 -18.95 28.90 2.33
C SER A 357 -18.97 27.74 1.32
N PRO A 358 -17.92 26.91 1.22
CA PRO A 358 -17.92 25.76 0.33
C PRO A 358 -18.98 24.73 0.74
N GLN A 359 -19.88 24.39 -0.18
CA GLN A 359 -20.90 23.35 0.00
C GLN A 359 -20.68 22.19 -0.98
N GLY A 360 -20.68 20.96 -0.48
CA GLY A 360 -20.39 19.76 -1.28
C GLY A 360 -18.92 19.67 -1.72
N GLY A 361 -18.62 18.75 -2.64
CA GLY A 361 -17.25 18.53 -3.12
C GLY A 361 -16.33 17.90 -2.06
N LEU A 362 -15.04 18.21 -2.08
CA LEU A 362 -14.08 17.68 -1.10
C LEU A 362 -14.35 18.24 0.32
N PRO A 363 -14.11 17.43 1.38
CA PRO A 363 -14.28 17.88 2.75
C PRO A 363 -13.24 18.95 3.12
N GLY A 364 -13.62 19.80 4.06
CA GLY A 364 -12.73 20.78 4.70
C GLY A 364 -12.65 20.58 6.21
N ARG A 365 -12.35 21.67 6.93
CA ARG A 365 -12.14 21.68 8.38
C ARG A 365 -13.23 20.96 9.17
N GLU A 366 -14.50 21.21 8.87
CA GLU A 366 -15.64 20.65 9.64
C GLU A 366 -15.60 19.11 9.68
N VAL A 367 -15.42 18.47 8.51
CA VAL A 367 -15.37 17.01 8.41
C VAL A 367 -14.12 16.45 9.06
N TRP A 368 -12.95 17.06 8.81
CA TRP A 368 -11.69 16.59 9.42
C TRP A 368 -11.70 16.74 10.95
N ALA A 369 -12.14 17.89 11.47
CA ALA A 369 -12.22 18.16 12.90
C ALA A 369 -13.26 17.29 13.62
N GLY A 370 -14.29 16.83 12.90
CA GLY A 370 -15.31 15.94 13.44
C GLY A 370 -14.83 14.52 13.72
N LEU A 371 -13.66 14.11 13.22
CA LEU A 371 -13.14 12.75 13.42
C LEU A 371 -12.75 12.50 14.88
N ASP A 372 -13.31 11.43 15.45
CA ASP A 372 -13.14 10.97 16.82
C ASP A 372 -12.57 9.53 16.89
N ILE A 373 -11.91 9.10 15.81
CA ILE A 373 -11.27 7.79 15.63
C ILE A 373 -9.75 7.91 15.58
N PRO A 374 -8.99 6.80 15.71
CA PRO A 374 -7.58 6.77 15.36
C PRO A 374 -7.36 7.14 13.88
N ILE A 375 -6.40 8.04 13.62
CA ILE A 375 -6.02 8.53 12.30
C ILE A 375 -4.51 8.40 12.09
N PHE A 376 -4.13 7.80 10.97
CA PHE A 376 -2.75 7.80 10.48
C PHE A 376 -2.62 8.62 9.20
N LEU A 377 -1.83 9.69 9.24
CA LEU A 377 -1.58 10.60 8.12
C LEU A 377 -0.17 10.37 7.57
N ALA A 378 -0.06 10.02 6.29
CA ALA A 378 1.23 9.83 5.62
C ALA A 378 1.36 10.76 4.42
N ALA A 379 2.54 11.34 4.18
CA ALA A 379 2.83 12.12 2.97
C ALA A 379 4.30 12.00 2.55
N GLY A 380 4.58 12.31 1.28
CA GLY A 380 5.93 12.39 0.75
C GLY A 380 6.45 13.83 0.83
N GLU A 381 7.69 14.01 1.26
CA GLU A 381 8.32 15.33 1.37
C GLU A 381 8.44 16.05 0.00
N ALA A 382 8.57 15.28 -1.09
CA ALA A 382 8.63 15.80 -2.46
C ALA A 382 7.25 15.85 -3.16
N ASP A 383 6.14 15.61 -2.44
CA ASP A 383 4.81 15.67 -3.02
C ASP A 383 4.42 17.12 -3.40
N GLN A 384 4.20 17.35 -4.68
CA GLN A 384 3.75 18.65 -5.21
C GLN A 384 2.25 18.66 -5.57
N VAL A 385 1.57 17.52 -5.44
CA VAL A 385 0.15 17.36 -5.78
C VAL A 385 -0.69 17.60 -4.53
N THR A 386 -0.33 16.93 -3.44
CA THR A 386 -0.88 17.15 -2.10
C THR A 386 0.28 17.31 -1.12
N PRO A 387 0.87 18.53 -1.04
CA PRO A 387 2.07 18.76 -0.25
C PRO A 387 1.94 18.31 1.21
N ALA A 388 3.07 17.92 1.82
CA ALA A 388 3.14 17.49 3.22
C ALA A 388 2.56 18.50 4.24
N SER A 389 2.44 19.78 3.87
CA SER A 389 1.74 20.79 4.66
C SER A 389 0.25 20.48 4.87
N ASN A 390 -0.38 19.70 4.00
CA ASN A 390 -1.75 19.20 4.21
C ASN A 390 -1.85 18.32 5.45
N VAL A 391 -0.83 17.50 5.75
CA VAL A 391 -0.80 16.70 6.98
C VAL A 391 -0.81 17.62 8.20
N LYS A 392 0.06 18.64 8.23
CA LYS A 392 0.10 19.63 9.31
C LYS A 392 -1.25 20.32 9.50
N ARG A 393 -1.87 20.73 8.39
CA ARG A 393 -3.16 21.41 8.40
C ARG A 393 -4.32 20.53 8.89
N ILE A 394 -4.32 19.24 8.54
CA ILE A 394 -5.30 18.28 9.10
C ILE A 394 -5.07 18.10 10.60
N VAL A 395 -3.82 18.01 11.06
CA VAL A 395 -3.49 17.94 12.50
C VAL A 395 -3.99 19.19 13.25
N GLU A 396 -3.86 20.39 12.66
CA GLU A 396 -4.44 21.62 13.20
C GLU A 396 -5.97 21.56 13.27
N PHE A 397 -6.63 20.99 12.25
CA PHE A 397 -8.08 20.80 12.27
C PHE A 397 -8.53 19.87 13.38
N LEU A 398 -7.74 18.84 13.70
CA LEU A 398 -7.96 17.88 14.78
C LEU A 398 -7.65 18.45 16.19
N GLY A 399 -7.25 19.73 16.29
CA GLY A 399 -6.98 20.38 17.57
C GLY A 399 -5.75 19.84 18.30
N ARG A 400 -4.76 19.32 17.56
CA ARG A 400 -3.49 18.81 18.10
C ARG A 400 -2.34 19.78 17.86
N ASP A 401 -1.39 19.79 18.78
CA ASP A 401 -0.21 20.65 18.67
C ASP A 401 0.72 20.17 17.54
N VAL A 402 0.98 21.05 16.58
CA VAL A 402 1.85 20.82 15.42
C VAL A 402 3.32 21.10 15.69
N SER A 403 3.68 21.60 16.88
CA SER A 403 5.05 21.95 17.25
C SER A 403 6.03 20.77 17.17
N ALA A 404 5.52 19.54 17.34
CA ALA A 404 6.29 18.29 17.21
C ALA A 404 6.51 17.85 15.75
N ILE A 405 5.84 18.45 14.76
CA ILE A 405 5.99 18.15 13.32
C ILE A 405 6.97 19.16 12.69
N GLN A 406 8.22 19.15 13.15
CA GLN A 406 9.26 20.08 12.67
C GLN A 406 9.70 19.77 11.23
N PRO A 407 10.00 20.78 10.38
CA PRO A 407 10.78 20.62 9.15
C PRO A 407 12.28 20.42 9.48
N PRO A 408 13.11 19.90 8.56
CA PRO A 408 14.44 19.40 8.90
C PRO A 408 15.35 20.52 9.42
N SER A 409 15.67 20.48 10.71
CA SER A 409 16.84 21.20 11.22
C SER A 409 18.00 20.23 11.31
N GLU A 410 19.05 20.49 10.52
CA GLU A 410 20.38 19.95 10.78
C GLU A 410 20.81 20.36 12.19
N LYS A 411 20.68 19.43 13.15
CA LYS A 411 21.63 19.25 14.26
C LYS A 411 21.21 18.06 15.13
N VAL A 412 22.13 17.11 15.17
CA VAL A 412 22.19 15.93 16.05
C VAL A 412 22.02 16.32 17.52
N SER A 413 21.25 15.55 18.29
CA SER A 413 21.46 15.26 19.72
C SER A 413 20.56 14.09 20.19
N LEU A 414 21.16 12.96 20.57
CA LEU A 414 20.61 11.99 21.55
C LEU A 414 21.13 12.40 22.95
N PRO A 415 20.70 11.79 24.08
CA PRO A 415 19.41 11.20 24.48
C PRO A 415 18.96 11.72 25.88
N ILE A 416 17.77 11.32 26.38
CA ILE A 416 17.51 11.27 27.83
C ILE A 416 16.85 9.94 28.20
N ALA A 417 17.44 9.31 29.20
CA ALA A 417 17.16 7.99 29.75
C ALA A 417 16.18 8.03 30.93
N ALA A 418 15.76 6.82 31.31
CA ALA A 418 15.40 6.34 32.65
C ALA A 418 14.00 6.64 33.21
N ALA A 419 13.19 5.58 33.27
CA ALA A 419 12.36 5.26 34.45
C ALA A 419 12.39 3.73 34.66
N PRO A 420 12.64 3.23 35.88
CA PRO A 420 12.71 1.79 36.17
C PRO A 420 11.31 1.19 36.38
N PHE A 421 11.09 -0.06 35.94
CA PHE A 421 9.89 -0.83 36.27
C PHE A 421 10.27 -2.12 37.02
N GLU A 422 9.56 -2.38 38.11
CA GLU A 422 9.77 -3.51 39.02
C GLU A 422 9.26 -4.85 38.43
N PRO A 423 9.92 -5.98 38.71
CA PRO A 423 9.51 -7.29 38.19
C PRO A 423 8.28 -7.84 38.93
N VAL A 424 7.20 -8.12 38.17
CA VAL A 424 5.99 -8.79 38.66
C VAL A 424 6.22 -10.30 38.86
N THR A 425 5.77 -10.79 40.00
CA THR A 425 5.86 -12.17 40.50
C THR A 425 4.95 -13.13 39.71
N ILE A 426 5.44 -14.33 39.41
CA ILE A 426 4.74 -15.39 38.65
C ILE A 426 3.77 -16.16 39.58
N PRO A 427 2.46 -16.29 39.28
CA PRO A 427 1.57 -17.22 39.97
C PRO A 427 1.55 -18.63 39.31
N PRO A 428 1.22 -19.69 40.06
CA PRO A 428 1.37 -21.09 39.62
C PRO A 428 0.23 -21.59 38.71
N ALA A 429 0.54 -22.67 37.99
CA ALA A 429 -0.18 -23.25 36.86
C ALA A 429 -1.65 -23.67 37.10
N GLU A 430 -2.50 -23.40 36.09
CA GLU A 430 -3.89 -23.88 35.98
C GLU A 430 -4.05 -25.12 35.07
N PRO A 431 -5.13 -25.92 35.22
CA PRO A 431 -5.21 -27.28 34.72
C PRO A 431 -5.70 -27.43 33.26
N VAL A 432 -5.26 -28.53 32.66
CA VAL A 432 -5.45 -28.99 31.28
C VAL A 432 -6.93 -29.13 30.88
N ARG A 433 -7.34 -28.48 29.78
CA ARG A 433 -8.68 -28.64 29.15
C ARG A 433 -8.66 -29.75 28.08
N LYS A 434 -9.74 -30.53 28.00
CA LYS A 434 -9.92 -31.71 27.13
C LYS A 434 -9.99 -31.35 25.63
N HIS A 435 -9.32 -32.19 24.83
CA HIS A 435 -9.16 -32.11 23.38
C HIS A 435 -10.46 -32.35 22.59
N GLN A 436 -10.64 -31.61 21.48
CA GLN A 436 -11.48 -32.00 20.35
C GLN A 436 -10.61 -32.08 19.10
N ASP A 437 -10.73 -33.20 18.38
CA ASP A 437 -9.91 -33.56 17.22
C ASP A 437 -10.36 -32.79 15.96
N SER A 438 -9.42 -32.12 15.30
CA SER A 438 -9.63 -31.52 13.98
C SER A 438 -8.68 -32.18 12.97
N GLY A 439 -9.23 -33.10 12.20
CA GLY A 439 -8.62 -33.69 11.02
C GLY A 439 -8.51 -32.66 9.89
N ILE A 440 -7.32 -32.57 9.28
CA ILE A 440 -7.09 -31.89 8.00
C ILE A 440 -6.23 -32.84 7.15
N ASP A 441 -6.80 -33.23 6.01
CA ASP A 441 -6.26 -34.13 4.99
C ASP A 441 -5.03 -33.50 4.31
N ALA A 442 -4.02 -34.32 4.04
CA ALA A 442 -2.71 -33.89 3.55
C ALA A 442 -2.66 -33.61 2.02
N ARG A 443 -3.82 -33.58 1.36
CA ARG A 443 -3.94 -33.43 -0.10
C ARG A 443 -4.08 -31.98 -0.59
N ASP A 444 -4.24 -31.01 0.31
CA ASP A 444 -4.49 -29.60 -0.05
C ASP A 444 -3.22 -28.71 -0.12
N LEU A 445 -2.02 -29.30 -0.23
CA LEU A 445 -0.78 -28.54 -0.42
C LEU A 445 -0.32 -28.55 -1.89
N PRO A 446 0.04 -27.39 -2.48
CA PRO A 446 0.58 -27.34 -3.84
C PRO A 446 1.89 -28.13 -3.93
N ARG A 447 1.97 -29.10 -4.83
CA ARG A 447 3.22 -29.81 -5.17
C ARG A 447 3.94 -29.06 -6.30
N PRO A 448 5.28 -28.95 -6.26
CA PRO A 448 6.05 -28.39 -7.37
C PRO A 448 6.05 -29.36 -8.55
N GLU A 449 5.74 -28.84 -9.74
CA GLU A 449 5.79 -29.55 -11.02
C GLU A 449 7.24 -29.94 -11.35
N TYR A 450 7.48 -31.24 -11.51
CA TYR A 450 8.61 -31.78 -12.26
C TYR A 450 8.08 -32.79 -13.28
N ASP A 451 8.40 -32.54 -14.54
CA ASP A 451 8.15 -33.43 -15.67
C ASP A 451 8.88 -34.77 -15.50
N ALA A 452 8.13 -35.88 -15.50
CA ALA A 452 8.60 -37.16 -16.06
C ALA A 452 7.44 -38.15 -16.29
N LYS A 453 7.49 -38.79 -17.44
CA LYS A 453 6.57 -39.75 -18.04
C LYS A 453 6.41 -41.07 -17.24
N THR A 454 5.17 -41.56 -17.24
CA THR A 454 4.72 -42.98 -17.29
C THR A 454 5.20 -43.96 -16.21
N ILE A 455 4.26 -44.51 -15.43
CA ILE A 455 3.86 -45.94 -15.38
C ILE A 455 2.69 -46.08 -14.37
N GLU A 456 1.63 -46.74 -14.83
CA GLU A 456 0.42 -47.11 -14.08
C GLU A 456 0.70 -48.13 -12.96
N SER A 457 -0.03 -48.03 -11.84
CA SER A 457 -0.46 -49.22 -11.09
C SER A 457 -1.64 -48.93 -10.15
N THR A 458 -2.61 -49.82 -10.26
CA THR A 458 -3.98 -49.89 -9.75
C THR A 458 -4.03 -50.43 -8.31
N SER A 459 -4.97 -49.96 -7.46
CA SER A 459 -5.89 -50.79 -6.63
C SER A 459 -6.67 -49.96 -5.59
N VAL A 460 -8.01 -49.89 -5.69
CA VAL A 460 -9.09 -50.70 -5.06
C VAL A 460 -9.63 -50.08 -3.77
N SER A 461 -10.88 -49.65 -3.89
CA SER A 461 -11.83 -49.22 -2.86
C SER A 461 -12.52 -50.39 -2.16
N THR A 462 -12.84 -50.25 -0.87
CA THR A 462 -13.95 -50.97 -0.22
C THR A 462 -14.72 -50.06 0.73
N THR A 463 -16.04 -50.24 0.74
CA THR A 463 -17.09 -49.55 1.50
C THR A 463 -17.65 -50.45 2.62
N ASP A 464 -18.49 -49.84 3.47
CA ASP A 464 -19.42 -50.38 4.48
C ASP A 464 -18.83 -50.63 5.88
N GLY A 465 -19.50 -50.32 7.00
CA GLY A 465 -20.83 -49.77 7.26
C GLY A 465 -21.24 -50.00 8.73
N SER A 466 -22.22 -49.22 9.20
CA SER A 466 -23.19 -49.47 10.29
C SER A 466 -22.94 -48.99 11.74
N MET A 467 -24.01 -48.32 12.22
CA MET A 467 -24.33 -47.82 13.56
C MET A 467 -24.76 -48.92 14.53
N VAL A 468 -24.60 -48.69 15.85
CA VAL A 468 -25.53 -49.11 16.93
C VAL A 468 -25.49 -48.09 18.08
N THR A 469 -26.68 -47.71 18.54
CA THR A 469 -27.03 -46.83 19.67
C THR A 469 -27.04 -47.58 21.02
N THR A 470 -26.93 -46.87 22.15
CA THR A 470 -27.60 -47.24 23.41
C THR A 470 -27.79 -46.02 24.32
N ASP A 471 -29.04 -45.85 24.75
CA ASP A 471 -29.56 -44.90 25.74
C ASP A 471 -29.20 -45.30 27.18
N GLY A 472 -29.27 -44.32 28.08
CA GLY A 472 -29.31 -44.53 29.52
C GLY A 472 -29.51 -43.23 30.30
N GLY A 473 -30.77 -42.84 30.52
CA GLY A 473 -31.17 -41.72 31.38
C GLY A 473 -31.30 -42.13 32.85
N PHE A 474 -31.12 -41.15 33.74
CA PHE A 474 -31.64 -41.17 35.11
C PHE A 474 -32.05 -39.74 35.52
N THR A 475 -33.26 -39.63 36.07
CA THR A 475 -33.91 -38.44 36.64
C THR A 475 -34.20 -38.69 38.12
N GLU A 476 -34.03 -37.67 38.97
CA GLU A 476 -34.73 -37.37 40.24
C GLU A 476 -33.93 -36.27 40.97
N SER A 477 -34.43 -35.34 41.77
CA SER A 477 -35.71 -34.64 41.97
C SER A 477 -35.45 -33.58 43.06
N SER A 478 -36.23 -32.49 43.03
CA SER A 478 -36.10 -31.24 43.80
C SER A 478 -36.22 -31.34 45.33
N ILE A 479 -35.53 -30.44 46.06
CA ILE A 479 -36.03 -29.82 47.31
C ILE A 479 -35.63 -28.33 47.35
N THR A 480 -36.63 -27.45 47.48
CA THR A 480 -36.51 -26.01 47.68
C THR A 480 -36.47 -25.65 49.16
N THR A 481 -35.63 -24.69 49.55
CA THR A 481 -35.92 -23.74 50.64
C THR A 481 -35.26 -22.40 50.31
N ALA A 482 -36.06 -21.34 50.35
CA ALA A 482 -35.64 -19.96 50.18
C ALA A 482 -35.18 -19.38 51.52
N ASP A 483 -34.09 -18.61 51.53
CA ASP A 483 -34.13 -17.20 51.95
C ASP A 483 -32.75 -16.50 51.88
N ALA A 484 -32.84 -15.20 51.57
CA ALA A 484 -31.94 -14.11 51.94
C ALA A 484 -30.55 -13.97 51.26
N LEU A 485 -30.55 -13.10 50.23
CA LEU A 485 -29.60 -12.00 50.01
C LEU A 485 -28.20 -12.10 50.62
N LEU A 486 -27.18 -12.28 49.77
CA LEU A 486 -25.87 -11.63 49.89
C LEU A 486 -25.16 -11.63 48.54
N ASN A 487 -24.72 -10.44 48.14
CA ASN A 487 -24.00 -10.11 46.91
C ASN A 487 -22.95 -11.15 46.52
N SER A 488 -23.17 -11.86 45.41
CA SER A 488 -22.12 -12.62 44.73
C SER A 488 -21.62 -11.81 43.54
N ASN A 489 -20.42 -11.25 43.70
CA ASN A 489 -19.58 -10.73 42.63
C ASN A 489 -19.64 -11.67 41.43
N THR A 490 -20.15 -11.16 40.32
CA THR A 490 -20.01 -11.81 39.02
C THR A 490 -18.53 -11.76 38.68
N THR A 491 -17.79 -12.83 39.01
CA THR A 491 -16.50 -13.12 38.39
C THR A 491 -16.77 -13.36 36.92
N VAL A 492 -16.77 -12.28 36.14
CA VAL A 492 -16.67 -12.32 34.69
C VAL A 492 -15.40 -13.10 34.40
N ALA A 493 -15.54 -14.26 33.76
CA ALA A 493 -14.41 -14.99 33.20
C ALA A 493 -13.71 -14.03 32.23
N VAL A 494 -12.54 -13.52 32.63
CA VAL A 494 -11.74 -12.62 31.80
C VAL A 494 -11.32 -13.43 30.57
N SER A 495 -11.92 -13.09 29.43
CA SER A 495 -11.47 -13.57 28.14
C SER A 495 -10.01 -13.16 27.96
N ASN A 496 -9.10 -14.12 27.79
CA ASN A 496 -7.67 -13.88 27.50
C ASN A 496 -7.43 -13.32 26.08
N GLN A 497 -8.47 -12.82 25.40
CA GLN A 497 -8.38 -12.26 24.06
C GLN A 497 -8.34 -10.73 24.14
N PRO A 498 -7.41 -10.07 23.43
CA PRO A 498 -7.38 -8.62 23.38
C PRO A 498 -8.64 -8.11 22.69
N SER A 499 -9.31 -7.16 23.34
CA SER A 499 -10.46 -6.46 22.76
C SER A 499 -10.00 -5.32 21.85
N PRO A 500 -10.83 -4.93 20.86
CA PRO A 500 -10.61 -3.70 20.10
C PRO A 500 -10.48 -2.49 21.04
N HIS A 501 -9.64 -1.52 20.66
CA HIS A 501 -9.54 -0.28 21.41
C HIS A 501 -10.83 0.54 21.28
N PRO A 502 -11.23 1.27 22.35
CA PRO A 502 -12.40 2.13 22.28
C PRO A 502 -12.17 3.25 21.26
N ARG A 503 -13.25 3.66 20.60
CA ARG A 503 -13.26 4.80 19.68
C ARG A 503 -12.77 6.05 20.40
N ARG A 504 -11.62 6.56 19.97
CA ARG A 504 -11.01 7.80 20.49
C ARG A 504 -10.07 8.38 19.45
N LEU A 505 -9.91 9.71 19.47
CA LEU A 505 -8.98 10.39 18.60
C LEU A 505 -7.51 10.11 19.01
N VAL A 506 -6.79 9.42 18.15
CA VAL A 506 -5.34 9.21 18.21
C VAL A 506 -4.76 9.65 16.88
N VAL A 507 -3.78 10.55 16.87
CA VAL A 507 -3.20 11.03 15.61
C VAL A 507 -1.75 10.56 15.50
N LYS A 508 -1.45 9.85 14.41
CA LYS A 508 -0.09 9.48 14.01
C LYS A 508 0.23 10.12 12.67
N THR A 509 1.45 10.61 12.51
CA THR A 509 1.91 11.18 11.24
C THR A 509 3.25 10.59 10.81
N ALA A 510 3.42 10.39 9.51
CA ALA A 510 4.71 10.00 8.91
C ALA A 510 4.97 10.80 7.63
N ILE A 511 6.09 11.53 7.60
CA ILE A 511 6.56 12.20 6.39
C ILE A 511 7.74 11.41 5.85
N MET A 512 7.56 10.81 4.67
CA MET A 512 8.63 10.09 3.98
C MET A 512 9.58 11.11 3.34
N PRO A 513 10.90 11.04 3.61
CA PRO A 513 11.88 11.98 3.06
C PRO A 513 11.97 11.91 1.53
N ARG A 514 12.59 12.93 0.94
CA ARG A 514 12.98 12.92 -0.48
C ARG A 514 13.71 11.60 -0.83
N PRO A 515 13.39 10.94 -1.96
CA PRO A 515 12.59 11.44 -3.08
C PRO A 515 11.08 11.11 -3.02
N ALA A 516 10.54 10.69 -1.87
CA ALA A 516 9.15 10.29 -1.76
C ALA A 516 8.19 11.42 -2.17
N ALA A 517 7.32 11.15 -3.14
CA ALA A 517 6.32 12.07 -3.66
C ALA A 517 4.92 11.42 -3.63
N HIS A 518 3.99 11.91 -4.43
CA HIS A 518 2.61 11.42 -4.48
C HIS A 518 2.46 9.93 -4.83
N SER A 519 3.45 9.36 -5.52
CA SER A 519 3.51 7.94 -5.91
C SER A 519 4.00 7.00 -4.80
N MET A 520 4.26 7.49 -3.58
CA MET A 520 4.83 6.69 -2.47
C MET A 520 4.03 5.43 -2.11
N LEU A 521 2.74 5.38 -2.47
CA LEU A 521 1.90 4.21 -2.26
C LEU A 521 2.41 2.96 -3.00
N PHE A 522 3.01 3.12 -4.17
CA PHE A 522 3.48 2.02 -5.03
C PHE A 522 4.95 2.11 -5.41
N ALA A 523 5.67 3.13 -4.93
CA ALA A 523 7.12 3.20 -5.11
C ALA A 523 7.80 2.10 -4.26
N PRO A 524 8.73 1.31 -4.84
CA PRO A 524 9.38 0.22 -4.11
C PRO A 524 10.10 0.65 -2.82
N SER A 525 10.66 1.87 -2.82
CA SER A 525 11.39 2.44 -1.67
C SER A 525 10.51 2.79 -0.47
N THR A 526 9.21 3.02 -0.67
CA THR A 526 8.32 3.57 0.37
C THR A 526 7.12 2.69 0.67
N SER A 527 6.63 1.92 -0.32
CA SER A 527 5.40 1.13 -0.16
C SER A 527 5.46 0.06 0.94
N ARG A 528 6.60 -0.62 1.13
CA ARG A 528 6.80 -1.58 2.24
C ARG A 528 6.87 -0.89 3.60
N ILE A 529 7.56 0.24 3.67
CA ILE A 529 7.65 1.05 4.88
C ILE A 529 6.26 1.53 5.27
N LEU A 530 5.51 2.04 4.30
CA LEU A 530 4.14 2.47 4.47
C LEU A 530 3.25 1.32 4.97
N ALA A 531 3.35 0.12 4.38
CA ALA A 531 2.59 -1.03 4.84
C ALA A 531 2.95 -1.44 6.29
N GLY A 532 4.23 -1.41 6.66
CA GLY A 532 4.68 -1.70 8.02
C GLY A 532 4.20 -0.66 9.05
N LEU A 533 4.26 0.63 8.69
CA LEU A 533 3.73 1.72 9.53
C LEU A 533 2.21 1.60 9.70
N ILE A 534 1.48 1.30 8.63
CA ILE A 534 0.05 1.04 8.69
C ILE A 534 -0.22 -0.14 9.62
N GLY A 535 0.37 -1.31 9.37
CA GLY A 535 0.15 -2.51 10.18
C GLY A 535 0.41 -2.30 11.67
N THR A 536 1.47 -1.57 12.01
CA THR A 536 1.79 -1.20 13.40
C THR A 536 0.72 -0.29 13.99
N PHE A 537 0.33 0.78 13.28
CA PHE A 537 -0.73 1.69 13.71
C PHE A 537 -2.07 0.97 13.93
N LEU A 538 -2.44 0.04 13.03
CA LEU A 538 -3.67 -0.73 13.15
C LEU A 538 -3.67 -1.59 14.42
N ALA A 539 -2.57 -2.28 14.70
CA ALA A 539 -2.42 -3.14 15.87
C ALA A 539 -2.39 -2.34 17.19
N ASP A 540 -1.61 -1.26 17.24
CA ASP A 540 -1.34 -0.53 18.49
C ASP A 540 -2.47 0.42 18.92
N HIS A 541 -3.30 0.85 17.97
CA HIS A 541 -4.25 1.94 18.21
C HIS A 541 -5.70 1.64 17.83
N ILE A 542 -5.96 0.59 17.04
CA ILE A 542 -7.33 0.24 16.63
C ILE A 542 -7.72 -1.13 17.18
N ASP A 543 -7.02 -2.19 16.79
CA ASP A 543 -7.36 -3.55 17.21
C ASP A 543 -6.08 -4.40 17.32
N PRO A 544 -5.65 -4.78 18.54
CA PRO A 544 -4.45 -5.59 18.75
C PRO A 544 -4.50 -6.95 18.04
N ARG A 545 -5.70 -7.45 17.69
CA ARG A 545 -5.87 -8.69 16.92
C ARG A 545 -5.34 -8.56 15.49
N LEU A 546 -5.11 -7.35 14.99
CA LEU A 546 -4.47 -7.09 13.69
C LEU A 546 -2.94 -7.26 13.73
N SER A 547 -2.36 -7.44 14.92
CA SER A 547 -0.96 -7.82 15.07
C SER A 547 -0.73 -9.23 14.53
N LEU A 548 0.09 -9.35 13.48
CA LEU A 548 0.46 -10.67 12.95
C LEU A 548 1.18 -11.53 13.99
N ALA A 549 1.96 -10.88 14.84
CA ALA A 549 2.62 -11.48 15.99
C ALA A 549 1.60 -12.17 16.92
N TRP A 550 0.58 -11.43 17.35
CA TRP A 550 -0.51 -11.95 18.16
C TRP A 550 -1.29 -13.06 17.43
N GLN A 551 -1.68 -12.85 16.17
CA GLN A 551 -2.44 -13.86 15.41
C GLN A 551 -1.65 -15.14 15.26
N LEU A 552 -0.36 -15.04 14.97
CA LEU A 552 0.50 -16.19 14.84
C LEU A 552 0.63 -16.95 16.17
N LYS A 553 0.67 -16.25 17.32
CA LYS A 553 0.65 -16.88 18.66
C LYS A 553 -0.69 -17.56 18.92
N TYR A 554 -1.80 -16.86 18.68
CA TYR A 554 -3.16 -17.36 18.87
C TYR A 554 -3.46 -18.61 18.01
N LEU A 555 -3.03 -18.60 16.75
CA LEU A 555 -3.26 -19.70 15.81
C LEU A 555 -2.35 -20.91 16.04
N THR A 556 -1.29 -20.79 16.85
CA THR A 556 -0.58 -21.97 17.35
C THR A 556 -1.23 -22.50 18.61
N THR A 557 -2.20 -23.38 18.42
CA THR A 557 -2.60 -24.33 19.46
C THR A 557 -1.51 -25.40 19.62
N GLU A 558 -0.90 -25.43 20.80
CA GLU A 558 0.06 -26.46 21.22
C GLU A 558 -0.66 -27.81 21.30
N GLY A 559 -0.62 -28.61 20.22
CA GLY A 559 -1.29 -29.92 20.25
C GLY A 559 -0.90 -30.93 19.17
N LYS A 560 -0.11 -30.55 18.16
CA LYS A 560 0.45 -31.47 17.13
C LYS A 560 1.93 -31.15 16.86
N TRP A 561 2.70 -30.94 17.93
CA TRP A 561 4.05 -30.36 17.84
C TRP A 561 5.10 -31.29 17.20
N ASP A 562 4.92 -32.62 17.27
CA ASP A 562 6.04 -33.54 17.05
C ASP A 562 6.20 -34.09 15.61
N VAL A 563 5.11 -34.30 14.85
CA VAL A 563 5.20 -35.05 13.57
C VAL A 563 5.29 -34.12 12.35
N LYS A 564 4.38 -33.14 12.21
CA LYS A 564 4.38 -32.21 11.05
C LYS A 564 5.54 -31.22 11.07
N ASN A 565 6.03 -30.86 12.26
CA ASN A 565 7.22 -30.02 12.38
C ASN A 565 8.49 -30.78 12.00
N LEU A 566 8.54 -32.10 12.22
CA LEU A 566 9.73 -32.90 11.93
C LEU A 566 9.99 -33.04 10.43
N GLU A 567 9.00 -33.37 9.61
CA GLU A 567 9.18 -33.46 8.15
C GLU A 567 9.63 -32.12 7.57
N LYS A 568 8.98 -31.04 7.99
CA LYS A 568 9.35 -29.67 7.60
C LYS A 568 10.76 -29.31 8.08
N TRP A 569 11.12 -29.69 9.29
CA TRP A 569 12.46 -29.46 9.84
C TRP A 569 13.52 -30.28 9.08
N LYS A 570 13.23 -31.53 8.71
CA LYS A 570 14.12 -32.39 7.91
C LYS A 570 14.35 -31.82 6.52
N ALA A 571 13.30 -31.30 5.87
CA ALA A 571 13.39 -30.67 4.55
C ALA A 571 14.19 -29.35 4.55
N VAL A 572 14.43 -28.74 5.71
CA VAL A 572 15.22 -27.51 5.82
C VAL A 572 16.71 -27.85 5.88
N THR A 573 17.50 -27.18 5.04
CA THR A 573 18.98 -27.28 5.05
C THR A 573 19.51 -26.96 6.46
N PRO A 574 20.37 -27.81 7.05
CA PRO A 574 20.82 -27.63 8.43
C PRO A 574 21.52 -26.29 8.73
N VAL A 575 22.50 -25.93 7.90
CA VAL A 575 23.35 -24.73 8.06
C VAL A 575 23.44 -23.99 6.71
N SER A 576 23.46 -22.66 6.72
CA SER A 576 23.61 -21.81 5.53
C SER A 576 25.05 -21.79 5.00
N ALA A 577 25.25 -21.17 3.84
CA ALA A 577 26.58 -20.65 3.48
C ALA A 577 27.00 -19.51 4.44
N PRO A 578 28.29 -19.17 4.54
CA PRO A 578 28.77 -18.03 5.34
C PRO A 578 28.09 -16.71 4.96
N ILE A 579 27.67 -15.95 5.96
CA ILE A 579 27.02 -14.65 5.81
C ILE A 579 27.99 -13.57 6.28
N ALA A 580 28.44 -12.74 5.34
CA ALA A 580 29.38 -11.63 5.56
C ALA A 580 30.65 -12.00 6.35
N ASN A 581 31.09 -13.26 6.26
CA ASN A 581 32.21 -13.81 7.03
C ASN A 581 32.08 -13.64 8.55
N VAL A 582 30.85 -13.52 9.06
CA VAL A 582 30.57 -13.45 10.50
C VAL A 582 29.68 -14.60 10.94
N PHE A 583 28.64 -14.93 10.17
CA PHE A 583 27.58 -15.83 10.64
C PHE A 583 27.38 -17.09 9.79
N LEU A 584 26.83 -18.11 10.43
CA LEU A 584 26.15 -19.23 9.81
C LEU A 584 24.72 -19.32 10.36
N ALA A 585 23.72 -19.18 9.51
CA ALA A 585 22.32 -19.36 9.90
C ALA A 585 21.94 -20.84 9.91
N MET A 586 21.37 -21.32 11.01
CA MET A 586 21.06 -22.74 11.20
C MET A 586 19.62 -22.98 11.69
N LYS A 587 19.09 -24.17 11.39
CA LYS A 587 17.91 -24.71 12.10
C LYS A 587 18.33 -25.25 13.46
N THR A 588 17.41 -25.33 14.42
CA THR A 588 17.70 -25.93 15.74
C THR A 588 18.27 -27.33 15.57
N LEU A 589 19.24 -27.70 16.41
CA LEU A 589 19.74 -29.07 16.50
C LEU A 589 18.67 -29.97 17.17
N ARG A 590 18.83 -31.29 17.05
CA ARG A 590 18.03 -32.28 17.78
C ARG A 590 18.96 -33.37 18.30
N GLU A 591 18.73 -33.86 19.52
CA GLU A 591 19.60 -34.89 20.14
C GLU A 591 19.56 -36.21 19.36
N VAL A 592 18.38 -36.59 18.90
CA VAL A 592 18.08 -37.90 18.30
C VAL A 592 18.11 -37.91 16.77
N ASP A 593 18.58 -36.84 16.13
CA ASP A 593 18.70 -36.80 14.67
C ASP A 593 19.98 -37.49 14.20
N GLU A 594 20.05 -37.92 12.94
CA GLU A 594 21.25 -38.59 12.41
C GLU A 594 22.25 -37.60 11.81
N GLU A 595 21.78 -36.43 11.34
CA GLU A 595 22.60 -35.50 10.55
C GLU A 595 22.87 -34.15 11.25
N HIS A 596 21.97 -33.68 12.10
CA HIS A 596 22.04 -32.35 12.72
C HIS A 596 21.87 -32.40 14.24
N THR A 597 22.82 -33.07 14.88
CA THR A 597 23.02 -33.14 16.33
C THR A 597 24.23 -32.31 16.78
N PRO A 598 24.35 -31.95 18.07
CA PRO A 598 25.53 -31.26 18.60
C PRO A 598 26.86 -31.94 18.21
N ARG A 599 26.96 -33.27 18.39
CA ARG A 599 28.18 -34.04 18.09
C ARG A 599 28.54 -34.01 16.60
N VAL A 600 27.55 -34.16 15.72
CA VAL A 600 27.78 -34.13 14.27
C VAL A 600 28.18 -32.72 13.82
N LEU A 601 27.55 -31.69 14.39
CA LEU A 601 27.86 -30.30 14.08
C LEU A 601 29.30 -29.95 14.47
N VAL A 602 29.71 -30.25 15.71
CA VAL A 602 31.08 -30.05 16.20
C VAL A 602 32.08 -30.71 15.26
N LYS A 603 31.86 -31.98 14.90
CA LYS A 603 32.78 -32.72 14.04
C LYS A 603 32.87 -32.12 12.63
N LYS A 604 31.73 -31.69 12.06
CA LYS A 604 31.66 -31.19 10.68
C LYS A 604 32.18 -29.77 10.52
N TYR A 605 32.03 -28.94 11.55
CA TYR A 605 32.37 -27.51 11.55
C TYR A 605 33.52 -27.17 12.51
N ALA A 606 34.31 -28.16 12.92
CA ALA A 606 35.51 -27.97 13.72
C ALA A 606 36.44 -26.93 13.08
N GLY A 607 36.83 -25.91 13.85
CA GLY A 607 37.68 -24.80 13.39
C GLY A 607 36.97 -23.80 12.46
N GLN A 608 35.70 -24.02 12.09
CA GLN A 608 34.89 -23.08 11.30
C GLN A 608 33.83 -22.37 12.14
N LEU A 609 33.36 -22.99 13.22
CA LEU A 609 32.44 -22.38 14.19
C LEU A 609 33.20 -21.98 15.45
N CYS A 610 33.02 -20.74 15.91
CA CYS A 610 33.63 -20.24 17.14
C CYS A 610 32.62 -20.10 18.31
N ALA A 611 31.32 -20.09 18.03
CA ALA A 611 30.23 -20.10 19.01
C ALA A 611 28.89 -20.45 18.36
N VAL A 612 27.90 -20.85 19.16
CA VAL A 612 26.49 -20.99 18.75
C VAL A 612 25.60 -20.13 19.64
N ILE A 613 24.77 -19.30 19.01
CA ILE A 613 23.73 -18.50 19.67
C ILE A 613 22.35 -19.10 19.35
N ASP A 614 21.68 -19.56 20.40
CA ASP A 614 20.30 -20.04 20.34
C ASP A 614 19.34 -18.91 20.67
N ILE A 615 18.66 -18.40 19.66
CA ILE A 615 17.68 -17.32 19.82
C ILE A 615 16.25 -17.79 20.10
N SER A 616 16.04 -19.09 20.36
CA SER A 616 14.71 -19.63 20.67
C SER A 616 14.30 -19.37 22.13
N HIS A 617 12.99 -19.24 22.38
CA HIS A 617 12.46 -19.03 23.73
C HIS A 617 12.47 -20.31 24.57
N GLU A 618 12.06 -21.44 23.97
CA GLU A 618 11.94 -22.73 24.63
C GLU A 618 13.31 -23.33 24.93
N THR A 619 13.38 -24.23 25.91
CA THR A 619 14.54 -25.07 26.15
C THR A 619 14.89 -25.87 24.88
N PRO A 620 16.16 -25.92 24.45
CA PRO A 620 16.54 -26.64 23.24
C PRO A 620 16.18 -28.13 23.34
N VAL A 621 15.81 -28.72 22.19
CA VAL A 621 15.51 -30.16 22.04
C VAL A 621 16.78 -31.02 21.86
N TYR A 622 17.90 -30.51 22.38
CA TYR A 622 19.23 -31.10 22.34
C TYR A 622 20.01 -30.63 23.56
N ASP A 623 21.03 -31.38 23.95
CA ASP A 623 21.90 -31.01 25.06
C ASP A 623 23.00 -30.03 24.57
N PRO A 624 23.01 -28.76 25.04
CA PRO A 624 24.06 -27.81 24.68
C PRO A 624 25.47 -28.25 25.11
N MET A 625 25.60 -29.11 26.13
CA MET A 625 26.90 -29.64 26.56
C MET A 625 27.62 -30.37 25.42
N GLY A 626 26.88 -31.01 24.51
CA GLY A 626 27.46 -31.65 23.34
C GLY A 626 28.18 -30.69 22.39
N LEU A 627 27.87 -29.39 22.42
CA LEU A 627 28.61 -28.35 21.70
C LEU A 627 29.85 -27.90 22.47
N GLU A 628 29.68 -27.67 23.78
CA GLU A 628 30.75 -27.17 24.66
C GLU A 628 31.89 -28.18 24.84
N ASP A 629 31.56 -29.47 24.99
CA ASP A 629 32.54 -30.58 24.99
C ASP A 629 33.35 -30.62 23.68
N GLY A 630 32.75 -30.13 22.60
CA GLY A 630 33.35 -29.97 21.29
C GLY A 630 34.19 -28.72 21.10
N GLY A 631 34.32 -27.88 22.13
CA GLY A 631 35.02 -26.60 22.08
C GLY A 631 34.22 -25.47 21.41
N ILE A 632 32.90 -25.63 21.21
CA ILE A 632 32.02 -24.59 20.66
C ILE A 632 31.14 -24.04 21.79
N PRO A 633 31.42 -22.83 22.30
CA PRO A 633 30.59 -22.16 23.31
C PRO A 633 29.13 -22.02 22.87
N TYR A 634 28.21 -22.27 23.80
CA TYR A 634 26.78 -22.10 23.60
C TYR A 634 26.26 -20.87 24.35
N HIS A 635 25.48 -20.04 23.67
CA HIS A 635 24.86 -18.84 24.24
C HIS A 635 23.35 -18.88 24.00
N LYS A 636 22.56 -18.88 25.08
CA LYS A 636 21.10 -18.73 25.01
C LYS A 636 20.72 -17.25 24.98
N PHE A 637 19.95 -16.84 23.98
CA PHE A 637 19.42 -15.49 23.81
C PHE A 637 17.91 -15.57 23.57
N PRO A 638 17.08 -15.78 24.61
CA PRO A 638 15.67 -16.09 24.42
C PRO A 638 14.91 -14.90 23.84
N THR A 639 14.14 -15.13 22.76
CA THR A 639 13.34 -14.08 22.10
C THR A 639 11.90 -14.52 21.88
N VAL A 640 10.98 -13.55 21.78
CA VAL A 640 9.56 -13.84 21.53
C VAL A 640 9.38 -14.46 20.15
N SER A 641 8.69 -15.61 20.12
CA SER A 641 8.47 -16.34 18.88
C SER A 641 7.51 -15.60 17.95
N LYS A 642 7.89 -15.53 16.66
CA LYS A 642 7.07 -15.04 15.54
C LYS A 642 6.80 -13.53 15.50
N GLU A 643 7.49 -12.76 16.33
CA GLU A 643 7.46 -11.30 16.30
C GLU A 643 8.84 -10.79 15.86
N PRO A 644 8.93 -9.66 15.13
CA PRO A 644 10.22 -9.03 14.83
C PRO A 644 10.89 -8.53 16.11
N PRO A 645 12.16 -8.90 16.38
CA PRO A 645 12.88 -8.45 17.58
C PRO A 645 12.85 -6.94 17.78
N HIS A 646 12.65 -6.49 19.01
CA HIS A 646 12.66 -5.07 19.39
C HIS A 646 14.04 -4.43 19.19
N PRO A 647 14.14 -3.09 19.09
CA PRO A 647 15.44 -2.42 18.95
C PRO A 647 16.41 -2.73 20.10
N GLU A 648 15.90 -2.88 21.33
CA GLU A 648 16.68 -3.24 22.51
C GLU A 648 17.24 -4.67 22.40
N GLU A 649 16.39 -5.65 22.04
CA GLU A 649 16.84 -7.04 21.79
C GLU A 649 17.90 -7.09 20.67
N VAL A 650 17.73 -6.31 19.60
CA VAL A 650 18.73 -6.24 18.52
C VAL A 650 20.05 -5.66 19.01
N LYS A 651 20.00 -4.61 19.83
CA LYS A 651 21.20 -4.01 20.42
C LYS A 651 21.92 -5.04 21.29
N GLU A 652 21.20 -5.72 22.19
CA GLU A 652 21.76 -6.75 23.07
C GLU A 652 22.34 -7.92 22.28
N PHE A 653 21.66 -8.38 21.23
CA PHE A 653 22.20 -9.41 20.33
C PHE A 653 23.49 -8.94 19.64
N CYS A 654 23.53 -7.70 19.14
CA CYS A 654 24.74 -7.17 18.50
C CYS A 654 25.90 -7.06 19.49
N ASP A 655 25.62 -6.60 20.72
CA ASP A 655 26.61 -6.49 21.78
C ASP A 655 27.16 -7.88 22.17
N LEU A 656 26.31 -8.91 22.24
CA LEU A 656 26.74 -10.31 22.45
C LEU A 656 27.63 -10.81 21.31
N VAL A 657 27.28 -10.55 20.06
CA VAL A 657 28.10 -10.93 18.90
C VAL A 657 29.45 -10.23 18.93
N ASP A 658 29.48 -8.93 19.22
CA ASP A 658 30.71 -8.15 19.33
C ASP A 658 31.61 -8.68 20.44
N GLN A 659 31.03 -9.07 21.59
CA GLN A 659 31.75 -9.72 22.68
C GLN A 659 32.40 -11.03 22.24
N ILE A 660 31.65 -11.92 21.58
CA ILE A 660 32.19 -13.20 21.08
C ILE A 660 33.33 -12.96 20.09
N ARG A 661 33.19 -11.97 19.20
CA ARG A 661 34.24 -11.62 18.22
C ARG A 661 35.47 -11.00 18.87
N ALA A 662 35.31 -10.27 19.97
CA ALA A 662 36.41 -9.67 20.71
C ALA A 662 37.33 -10.72 21.36
N GLU A 663 36.84 -11.94 21.61
CA GLU A 663 37.66 -13.06 22.10
C GLU A 663 38.70 -13.57 21.07
N LYS A 664 38.66 -13.07 19.83
CA LYS A 664 39.57 -13.43 18.72
C LYS A 664 39.69 -14.94 18.44
N LYS A 665 38.67 -15.72 18.80
CA LYS A 665 38.56 -17.11 18.34
C LYS A 665 38.30 -17.11 16.83
N GLU A 666 39.14 -17.79 16.07
CA GLU A 666 38.94 -17.96 14.64
C GLU A 666 37.66 -18.77 14.38
N GLY A 667 36.80 -18.30 13.48
CA GLY A 667 35.56 -18.98 13.10
C GLY A 667 34.36 -18.05 12.96
N LEU A 668 33.25 -18.64 12.52
CA LEU A 668 31.94 -18.01 12.32
C LEU A 668 31.04 -18.31 13.51
N ILE A 669 30.04 -17.45 13.72
CA ILE A 669 29.05 -17.61 14.78
C ILE A 669 27.81 -18.29 14.20
N GLY A 670 27.48 -19.47 14.70
CA GLY A 670 26.25 -20.17 14.38
C GLY A 670 25.06 -19.50 15.08
N VAL A 671 23.99 -19.18 14.36
CA VAL A 671 22.79 -18.59 14.97
C VAL A 671 21.56 -19.38 14.53
N HIS A 672 20.79 -19.90 15.47
CA HIS A 672 19.56 -20.63 15.17
C HIS A 672 18.37 -20.13 15.97
N CYS A 673 17.21 -20.11 15.31
CA CYS A 673 15.92 -20.24 15.99
C CYS A 673 15.44 -21.68 15.78
N HIS A 674 14.16 -21.90 15.46
CA HIS A 674 13.67 -23.24 15.12
C HIS A 674 14.10 -23.66 13.70
N TYR A 675 13.85 -22.83 12.67
CA TYR A 675 14.18 -23.16 11.27
C TYR A 675 15.32 -22.32 10.65
N GLY A 676 15.78 -21.26 11.33
CA GLY A 676 16.88 -20.42 10.84
C GLY A 676 16.52 -19.50 9.67
N PHE A 677 15.30 -18.94 9.62
CA PHE A 677 14.86 -18.03 8.54
C PHE A 677 14.46 -16.65 9.05
N ASN A 678 13.30 -16.50 9.71
CA ASN A 678 12.72 -15.19 10.01
C ASN A 678 13.47 -14.44 11.13
N ARG A 679 13.41 -14.91 12.38
CA ARG A 679 14.10 -14.26 13.52
C ARG A 679 15.62 -14.25 13.33
N THR A 680 16.18 -15.38 12.93
CA THR A 680 17.61 -15.51 12.60
C THR A 680 18.00 -14.50 11.52
N GLY A 681 17.26 -14.44 10.40
CA GLY A 681 17.52 -13.45 9.37
C GLY A 681 17.40 -12.02 9.85
N PHE A 682 16.42 -11.71 10.70
CA PHE A 682 16.22 -10.37 11.22
C PHE A 682 17.41 -9.88 12.07
N PHE A 683 17.88 -10.68 13.03
CA PHE A 683 19.06 -10.33 13.84
C PHE A 683 20.33 -10.20 12.99
N LEU A 684 20.55 -11.15 12.08
CA LEU A 684 21.73 -11.16 11.22
C LEU A 684 21.73 -9.94 10.30
N VAL A 685 20.62 -9.68 9.62
CA VAL A 685 20.46 -8.49 8.75
C VAL A 685 20.65 -7.21 9.55
N SER A 686 20.06 -7.11 10.75
CA SER A 686 20.22 -5.96 11.64
C SER A 686 21.69 -5.72 11.99
N TYR A 687 22.44 -6.77 12.33
CA TYR A 687 23.88 -6.68 12.59
C TYR A 687 24.67 -6.24 11.36
N LEU A 688 24.37 -6.78 10.16
CA LEU A 688 25.03 -6.36 8.91
C LEU A 688 24.86 -4.85 8.67
N ILE A 689 23.68 -4.31 8.99
CA ILE A 689 23.38 -2.89 8.82
C ILE A 689 24.10 -2.06 9.90
N GLU A 690 23.91 -2.41 11.18
CA GLU A 690 24.37 -1.61 12.32
C GLU A 690 25.88 -1.67 12.57
N ARG A 691 26.53 -2.81 12.31
CA ARG A 691 27.96 -3.03 12.58
C ARG A 691 28.83 -3.08 11.34
N LEU A 692 28.29 -3.55 10.21
CA LEU A 692 29.05 -3.71 8.96
C LEU A 692 28.71 -2.67 7.88
N GLY A 693 27.76 -1.76 8.16
CA GLY A 693 27.43 -0.64 7.26
C GLY A 693 26.70 -1.05 5.98
N TYR A 694 26.08 -2.22 5.94
CA TYR A 694 25.27 -2.64 4.80
C TYR A 694 24.03 -1.75 4.65
N GLN A 695 23.59 -1.54 3.41
CA GLN A 695 22.26 -1.02 3.15
C GLN A 695 21.21 -2.10 3.36
N VAL A 696 19.98 -1.71 3.67
CA VAL A 696 18.89 -2.62 4.08
C VAL A 696 18.65 -3.70 3.02
N GLU A 697 18.57 -3.29 1.75
CA GLU A 697 18.32 -4.17 0.62
C GLU A 697 19.48 -5.15 0.42
N ASP A 698 20.72 -4.68 0.51
CA ASP A 698 21.93 -5.49 0.34
C ASP A 698 22.08 -6.52 1.47
N ALA A 699 21.75 -6.15 2.71
CA ALA A 699 21.79 -7.04 3.85
C ALA A 699 20.74 -8.16 3.73
N ILE A 700 19.49 -7.81 3.38
CA ILE A 700 18.42 -8.79 3.14
C ILE A 700 18.80 -9.75 2.01
N GLU A 701 19.35 -9.21 0.91
CA GLU A 701 19.76 -10.00 -0.24
C GLU A 701 20.96 -10.91 0.08
N THR A 702 21.92 -10.42 0.86
CA THR A 702 23.06 -11.21 1.33
C THR A 702 22.59 -12.40 2.16
N PHE A 703 21.63 -12.19 3.07
CA PHE A 703 21.01 -13.28 3.83
C PHE A 703 20.27 -14.26 2.92
N ARG A 704 19.45 -13.76 1.97
CA ARG A 704 18.68 -14.59 1.04
C ARG A 704 19.56 -15.46 0.14
N LYS A 705 20.70 -14.95 -0.31
CA LYS A 705 21.69 -15.70 -1.10
C LYS A 705 22.31 -16.86 -0.31
N ALA A 706 22.69 -16.60 0.94
CA ALA A 706 23.31 -17.61 1.79
C ALA A 706 22.31 -18.64 2.35
N ARG A 707 21.07 -18.20 2.62
CA ARG A 707 19.97 -19.01 3.13
C ARG A 707 18.77 -18.92 2.17
N PRO A 708 18.64 -19.84 1.20
CA PRO A 708 17.61 -19.78 0.17
C PRO A 708 16.19 -19.61 0.75
N ASN A 709 15.37 -18.79 0.09
CA ASN A 709 14.08 -18.25 0.57
C ASN A 709 14.16 -17.10 1.59
N GLY A 710 15.34 -16.84 2.18
CA GLY A 710 15.58 -15.70 3.07
C GLY A 710 14.58 -15.58 4.23
N ILE A 711 14.35 -14.34 4.67
CA ILE A 711 13.25 -14.01 5.58
C ILE A 711 11.95 -14.23 4.80
N ARG A 712 11.08 -15.13 5.28
CA ARG A 712 9.87 -15.57 4.55
C ARG A 712 8.64 -14.73 4.89
N HIS A 713 8.60 -14.20 6.10
CA HIS A 713 7.45 -13.45 6.59
C HIS A 713 7.59 -11.97 6.27
N SER A 714 6.61 -11.40 5.55
CA SER A 714 6.65 -9.99 5.10
C SER A 714 6.81 -9.00 6.24
N HIS A 715 6.13 -9.20 7.37
CA HIS A 715 6.22 -8.29 8.53
C HIS A 715 7.64 -8.15 9.11
N PHE A 716 8.49 -9.18 9.02
CA PHE A 716 9.90 -9.06 9.42
C PHE A 716 10.68 -8.18 8.44
N ILE A 717 10.44 -8.33 7.13
CA ILE A 717 11.05 -7.51 6.08
C ILE A 717 10.58 -6.06 6.19
N ASP A 718 9.27 -5.86 6.36
CA ASP A 718 8.65 -4.54 6.51
C ASP A 718 9.21 -3.86 7.76
N ALA A 719 9.34 -4.57 8.89
CA ALA A 719 9.95 -4.04 10.10
C ALA A 719 11.43 -3.65 9.91
N LEU A 720 12.22 -4.40 9.14
CA LEU A 720 13.61 -4.02 8.80
C LEU A 720 13.66 -2.73 7.98
N HIS A 721 12.85 -2.63 6.92
CA HIS A 721 12.78 -1.40 6.12
C HIS A 721 12.32 -0.21 6.98
N VAL A 722 11.29 -0.39 7.81
CA VAL A 722 10.80 0.65 8.74
C VAL A 722 11.88 1.07 9.74
N ARG A 723 12.66 0.14 10.28
CA ARG A 723 13.69 0.39 11.30
C ARG A 723 14.88 1.17 10.74
N TYR A 724 15.34 0.81 9.54
CA TYR A 724 16.58 1.30 8.98
C TYR A 724 16.40 2.32 7.85
N PHE A 725 15.18 2.86 7.68
CA PHE A 725 14.93 3.93 6.72
C PHE A 725 15.50 5.28 7.22
N ARG A 726 16.48 5.82 6.51
CA ARG A 726 17.13 7.08 6.86
C ARG A 726 16.23 8.27 6.55
N GLY A 727 16.13 9.21 7.49
CA GLY A 727 15.42 10.50 7.30
C GLY A 727 13.90 10.44 7.46
N LEU A 728 13.34 9.35 8.01
CA LEU A 728 11.92 9.23 8.26
C LEU A 728 11.48 10.12 9.43
N ASP A 729 10.74 11.19 9.13
CA ASP A 729 10.18 12.06 10.16
C ASP A 729 8.87 11.46 10.72
N ARG A 730 8.94 11.00 11.98
CA ARG A 730 7.78 10.54 12.73
C ARG A 730 7.48 11.52 13.85
N ALA A 731 6.24 11.98 13.92
CA ALA A 731 5.80 12.68 15.13
C ALA A 731 5.51 11.65 16.24
N PRO A 732 5.72 12.00 17.52
CA PRO A 732 5.12 11.25 18.62
C PRO A 732 3.60 11.18 18.42
N THR A 733 2.93 10.17 19.00
CA THR A 733 1.46 10.12 18.92
C THR A 733 0.86 11.33 19.64
N LEU A 734 -0.05 12.02 18.94
CA LEU A 734 -0.73 13.23 19.38
C LEU A 734 -2.18 12.92 19.81
#